data_AF-A0A958ZVC5-F1
#
_entry.id   AF-A0A958ZVC5-F1
#
_cell.length_a   1.000
_cell.length_b   1.000
_cell.length_c   1.000
_cell.angle_alpha   90.00
_cell.angle_beta   90.00
_cell.angle_gamma   90.00
#
_symmetry.space_group_name_H-M   'P 1'
#
loop_
_entity.id
_entity.type
_entity.pdbx_description
1 polymer ?
#
loop_
_entity_poly.entity_id
_entity_poly.type
_entity_poly.pdbx_seq_one_letter_code
_entity_poly.pdbx_strand_id
1 'polypeptide(L)'
;ELDKVKNMVGFLEYMLNTLGSEKTSARDKDVLITESYKKIFRDDKVQIEDDLDAARQVITNKDIPAYLKDVDFFFKDVKFEFTIEDIKIGEQSDNNAFYTVQLLRNLQGTTIDGEAVNNTMKRFIEVNYNPIAQDLKIVSIYTNEFDESAALTYWWNQLSYEWQSIFKKEIKVIDTVQLSDLKRITSIQNIDLRGNIYIQDIAPLSQLYGLKTLDLSKTNVTDLTPVRNLTELTDLNLSYTKVSDISPLRYAWKLSNLSLANSEVSDVSVIEKMSSLQQLDLSGTNLINYNSLQYCVNLKELNLELSGISNLQSIDSLAHLERLNLSRTAIVNLDYLKALTNVRVLHLDSNRVADITALKGLNSLEELYINHTLVSDLSALQELPQLKRIYCDHSGIKQASAEAFMSLRPQVLVIFDSEDLKGWWATLSHVWRSRLQQLGSISNNPSKEELAKLIKLDSINLDKAEIDDLQPLSRFTNLRSLIASHTSVSDLRPIEVLKDITFLDVSYTMVYDLSSITKWKSLRTVLANNTPIQDLPLTFEHPSIEKLYLDNTGIEDNTVRDFINKNPRSLVVYKSTKLRQWWGSLSNDWKSIFNIQLGVNEGSIEALHRLVEGEELHFQDSPVDDLLVLGPFIRLKRIQFSSTRISDLSPLSDHRYLISLHATKSPINSLEVLKDLPRLEELNISNTPIDDIDVLQDMQQLRKLDCSGTPLKRLNALEGLSGLMYLDCSNTLVRNLNPVATISLTVLKCYNTKISERRIGEFKLGNPECEVIFY
;
A
#
# COMPACT_ATOMS: atom_id res chain seq x y z
N GLU A 1 48.83 -15.98 -57.65
CA GLU A 1 48.30 -14.62 -57.41
C GLU A 1 47.34 -14.12 -58.49
N LEU A 2 47.70 -13.99 -59.78
CA LEU A 2 46.76 -13.53 -60.83
C LEU A 2 45.44 -14.33 -60.91
N ASP A 3 45.49 -15.67 -60.81
CA ASP A 3 44.28 -16.50 -60.77
C ASP A 3 43.46 -16.28 -59.49
N LYS A 4 44.10 -15.96 -58.36
CA LYS A 4 43.38 -15.60 -57.13
C LYS A 4 42.63 -14.28 -57.31
N VAL A 5 43.26 -13.27 -57.92
CA VAL A 5 42.63 -11.99 -58.23
C VAL A 5 41.39 -12.20 -59.13
N LYS A 6 41.51 -13.02 -60.18
CA LYS A 6 40.36 -13.39 -61.03
C LYS A 6 39.25 -14.10 -60.26
N ASN A 7 39.61 -15.06 -59.40
CA ASN A 7 38.65 -15.78 -58.57
C ASN A 7 37.94 -14.85 -57.56
N MET A 8 38.63 -13.83 -57.02
CA MET A 8 38.01 -12.84 -56.14
C MET A 8 36.97 -11.99 -56.88
N VAL A 9 37.29 -11.55 -58.10
CA VAL A 9 36.34 -10.81 -58.96
C VAL A 9 35.14 -11.69 -59.33
N GLY A 10 35.36 -12.95 -59.67
CA GLY A 10 34.29 -13.92 -59.93
C GLY A 10 33.43 -14.21 -58.69
N PHE A 11 34.04 -14.28 -57.50
CA PHE A 11 33.29 -14.43 -56.25
C PHE A 11 32.46 -13.19 -55.91
N LEU A 12 32.97 -11.99 -56.21
CA LEU A 12 32.21 -10.75 -56.07
C LEU A 12 30.99 -10.75 -56.99
N GLU A 13 31.17 -11.11 -58.27
CA GLU A 13 30.05 -11.24 -59.22
C GLU A 13 29.01 -12.26 -58.72
N TYR A 14 29.45 -13.45 -58.31
CA TYR A 14 28.57 -14.48 -57.76
C TYR A 14 27.79 -14.00 -56.53
N MET A 15 28.47 -13.29 -55.62
CA MET A 15 27.86 -12.72 -54.42
C MET A 15 26.79 -11.70 -54.76
N LEU A 16 27.08 -10.74 -55.64
CA LEU A 16 26.13 -9.70 -56.05
C LEU A 16 24.92 -10.31 -56.78
N ASN A 17 25.13 -11.30 -57.65
CA ASN A 17 24.04 -12.02 -58.31
C ASN A 17 23.19 -12.85 -57.34
N THR A 18 23.82 -13.48 -56.34
CA THR A 18 23.08 -14.22 -55.32
C THR A 18 22.26 -13.26 -54.47
N LEU A 19 22.81 -12.10 -54.11
CA LEU A 19 22.13 -11.09 -53.32
C LEU A 19 20.98 -10.43 -54.09
N GLY A 20 21.21 -10.12 -55.36
CA GLY A 20 20.25 -9.47 -56.26
C GLY A 20 19.14 -10.38 -56.78
N SER A 21 19.22 -11.70 -56.57
CA SER A 21 18.22 -12.67 -57.04
C SER A 21 16.96 -12.67 -56.17
N GLU A 22 15.77 -12.64 -56.79
CA GLU A 22 14.48 -12.75 -56.09
C GLU A 22 14.29 -14.12 -55.41
N LYS A 23 15.03 -15.15 -55.85
CA LYS A 23 14.92 -16.54 -55.36
C LYS A 23 15.76 -16.81 -54.12
N THR A 24 16.68 -15.90 -53.77
CA THR A 24 17.59 -16.08 -52.64
C THR A 24 16.85 -15.80 -51.34
N SER A 25 16.99 -16.70 -50.36
CA SER A 25 16.33 -16.55 -49.07
C SER A 25 16.87 -15.34 -48.31
N ALA A 26 16.03 -14.67 -47.52
CA ALA A 26 16.46 -13.54 -46.68
C ALA A 26 17.63 -13.91 -45.75
N ARG A 27 17.68 -15.16 -45.27
CA ARG A 27 18.78 -15.67 -44.43
C ARG A 27 20.09 -15.72 -45.20
N ASP A 28 20.08 -16.19 -46.43
CA ASP A 28 21.30 -16.29 -47.24
C ASP A 28 21.80 -14.88 -47.61
N LYS A 29 20.88 -13.97 -47.96
CA LYS A 29 21.21 -12.55 -48.21
C LYS A 29 21.87 -11.90 -46.99
N ASP A 30 21.33 -12.13 -45.80
CA ASP A 30 21.90 -11.62 -44.54
C ASP A 30 23.33 -12.14 -44.29
N VAL A 31 23.57 -13.44 -44.50
CA VAL A 31 24.90 -14.05 -44.38
C VAL A 31 25.90 -13.46 -45.41
N LEU A 32 25.43 -13.09 -46.59
CA LEU A 32 26.28 -12.42 -47.59
C LEU A 32 26.71 -11.02 -47.13
N ILE A 33 25.74 -10.23 -46.63
CA ILE A 33 25.93 -8.85 -46.19
C ILE A 33 26.76 -8.75 -44.91
N THR A 34 26.69 -9.73 -44.01
CA THR A 34 27.32 -9.66 -42.69
C THR A 34 28.66 -10.39 -42.59
N GLU A 35 28.80 -11.54 -43.25
CA GLU A 35 29.96 -12.43 -43.06
C GLU A 35 30.70 -12.76 -44.36
N SER A 36 29.98 -13.07 -45.45
CA SER A 36 30.63 -13.66 -46.63
C SER A 36 31.53 -12.68 -47.37
N TYR A 37 31.23 -11.38 -47.35
CA TYR A 37 32.06 -10.37 -48.03
C TYR A 37 33.47 -10.25 -47.43
N LYS A 38 33.65 -10.54 -46.14
CA LYS A 38 34.96 -10.54 -45.44
C LYS A 38 35.97 -11.50 -46.09
N LYS A 39 35.49 -12.48 -46.86
CA LYS A 39 36.33 -13.42 -47.62
C LYS A 39 37.13 -12.74 -48.72
N ILE A 40 36.60 -11.69 -49.36
CA ILE A 40 37.26 -11.03 -50.50
C ILE A 40 37.64 -9.57 -50.24
N PHE A 41 37.00 -8.88 -49.30
CA PHE A 41 37.33 -7.50 -48.95
C PHE A 41 38.26 -7.41 -47.73
N ARG A 42 39.07 -6.36 -47.68
CA ARG A 42 40.04 -6.12 -46.58
C ARG A 42 39.34 -5.99 -45.23
N ASP A 43 38.29 -5.19 -45.19
CA ASP A 43 37.43 -4.90 -44.04
C ASP A 43 36.07 -4.37 -44.54
N ASP A 44 35.15 -4.12 -43.61
CA ASP A 44 33.84 -3.51 -43.88
C ASP A 44 33.97 -2.10 -44.48
N LYS A 45 34.99 -1.34 -44.07
CA LYS A 45 35.23 0.05 -44.46
C LYS A 45 35.78 0.23 -45.88
N VAL A 46 36.07 -0.85 -46.60
CA VAL A 46 36.46 -0.75 -48.02
C VAL A 46 35.38 0.01 -48.78
N GLN A 47 35.81 0.99 -49.56
CA GLN A 47 34.91 1.88 -50.29
C GLN A 47 34.63 1.31 -51.69
N ILE A 48 33.35 1.28 -52.04
CA ILE A 48 32.84 0.95 -53.37
C ILE A 48 32.00 2.12 -53.88
N GLU A 49 32.25 2.51 -55.12
CA GLU A 49 31.44 3.48 -55.82
C GLU A 49 30.00 2.97 -56.00
N ASP A 50 29.02 3.73 -55.50
CA ASP A 50 27.60 3.42 -55.67
C ASP A 50 27.18 3.72 -57.10
N ASP A 51 26.92 2.66 -57.83
CA ASP A 51 26.60 2.68 -59.24
C ASP A 51 25.29 1.96 -59.57
N LEU A 52 24.51 1.68 -58.53
CA LEU A 52 23.22 0.98 -58.62
C LEU A 52 22.12 1.89 -59.15
N ASP A 53 22.29 3.21 -59.02
CA ASP A 53 21.35 4.24 -59.50
C ASP A 53 21.90 4.94 -60.75
N ALA A 54 21.26 4.67 -61.90
CA ALA A 54 21.66 5.23 -63.19
C ALA A 54 21.33 6.72 -63.35
N ALA A 55 20.44 7.29 -62.54
CA ALA A 55 20.07 8.70 -62.58
C ALA A 55 21.02 9.59 -61.76
N ARG A 56 21.98 8.98 -61.05
CA ARG A 56 22.86 9.68 -60.14
C ARG A 56 23.87 10.56 -60.89
N GLN A 57 23.87 11.85 -60.58
CA GLN A 57 24.75 12.84 -61.21
C GLN A 57 26.13 12.97 -60.55
N VAL A 58 26.31 12.45 -59.32
CA VAL A 58 27.55 12.57 -58.54
C VAL A 58 27.99 11.22 -57.99
N ILE A 59 29.29 10.94 -58.15
CA ILE A 59 29.94 9.75 -57.63
C ILE A 59 29.92 9.78 -56.10
N THR A 60 29.37 8.74 -55.49
CA THR A 60 29.33 8.55 -54.03
C THR A 60 29.91 7.18 -53.69
N ASN A 61 30.66 7.07 -52.61
CA ASN A 61 31.15 5.78 -52.13
C ASN A 61 30.34 5.29 -50.94
N LYS A 62 30.29 3.97 -50.80
CA LYS A 62 29.68 3.27 -49.68
C LYS A 62 30.68 2.28 -49.11
N ASP A 63 30.54 1.99 -47.82
CA ASP A 63 31.17 0.82 -47.25
C ASP A 63 30.54 -0.46 -47.85
N ILE A 64 31.24 -1.59 -47.70
CA ILE A 64 30.81 -2.83 -48.35
C ILE A 64 29.42 -3.28 -47.86
N PRO A 65 29.14 -3.34 -46.55
CA PRO A 65 27.81 -3.72 -46.08
C PRO A 65 26.70 -2.82 -46.63
N ALA A 66 26.88 -1.50 -46.69
CA ALA A 66 25.88 -0.57 -47.22
C ALA A 66 25.61 -0.82 -48.72
N TYR A 67 26.66 -0.96 -49.53
CA TYR A 67 26.49 -1.26 -50.96
C TYR A 67 25.77 -2.59 -51.19
N LEU A 68 26.13 -3.64 -50.44
CA LEU A 68 25.46 -4.93 -50.54
C LEU A 68 23.97 -4.83 -50.14
N LYS A 69 23.64 -4.12 -49.05
CA LYS A 69 22.24 -3.89 -48.66
C LYS A 69 21.46 -3.16 -49.76
N ASP A 70 22.08 -2.18 -50.41
CA ASP A 70 21.45 -1.45 -51.51
C ASP A 70 21.12 -2.34 -52.70
N VAL A 71 21.92 -3.38 -52.97
CA VAL A 71 21.57 -4.40 -53.99
C VAL A 71 20.27 -5.13 -53.61
N ASP A 72 20.07 -5.47 -52.34
CA ASP A 72 18.83 -6.11 -51.86
C ASP A 72 17.64 -5.13 -51.77
N PHE A 73 17.88 -3.85 -51.51
CA PHE A 73 16.82 -2.85 -51.37
C PHE A 73 16.34 -2.25 -52.68
N PHE A 74 17.25 -1.99 -53.64
CA PHE A 74 16.87 -1.30 -54.87
C PHE A 74 16.25 -2.21 -55.92
N PHE A 75 16.59 -3.49 -55.91
CA PHE A 75 16.22 -4.41 -56.97
C PHE A 75 15.28 -5.50 -56.49
N LYS A 76 14.26 -5.76 -57.29
CA LYS A 76 13.45 -6.97 -57.17
C LYS A 76 14.26 -8.18 -57.64
N ASP A 77 14.90 -8.05 -58.79
CA ASP A 77 15.82 -9.03 -59.37
C ASP A 77 16.89 -8.29 -60.19
N VAL A 78 18.18 -8.57 -59.96
CA VAL A 78 19.28 -7.94 -60.71
C VAL A 78 20.43 -8.91 -60.96
N LYS A 79 21.01 -8.80 -62.16
CA LYS A 79 22.16 -9.56 -62.61
C LYS A 79 23.34 -8.63 -62.91
N PHE A 80 24.50 -8.97 -62.36
CA PHE A 80 25.81 -8.39 -62.61
C PHE A 80 26.63 -9.35 -63.48
N GLU A 81 27.27 -8.83 -64.53
CA GLU A 81 28.24 -9.57 -65.35
C GLU A 81 29.53 -8.75 -65.46
N PHE A 82 30.66 -9.32 -65.04
CA PHE A 82 31.97 -8.66 -65.05
C PHE A 82 32.86 -9.24 -66.15
N THR A 83 33.29 -8.40 -67.07
CA THR A 83 34.25 -8.75 -68.11
C THR A 83 35.59 -8.09 -67.83
N ILE A 84 36.58 -8.86 -67.37
CA ILE A 84 37.93 -8.36 -67.11
C ILE A 84 38.60 -7.99 -68.45
N GLU A 85 39.00 -6.73 -68.60
CA GLU A 85 39.70 -6.22 -69.77
C GLU A 85 41.22 -6.32 -69.61
N ASP A 86 41.74 -5.98 -68.42
CA ASP A 86 43.18 -5.95 -68.13
C ASP A 86 43.45 -6.14 -66.63
N ILE A 87 44.62 -6.68 -66.27
CA ILE A 87 45.10 -6.74 -64.88
C ILE A 87 46.55 -6.24 -64.86
N LYS A 88 46.75 -5.07 -64.24
CA LYS A 88 48.08 -4.47 -64.07
C LYS A 88 48.65 -4.84 -62.71
N ILE A 89 49.96 -5.08 -62.67
CA ILE A 89 50.71 -5.35 -61.44
C ILE A 89 51.57 -4.11 -61.15
N GLY A 90 51.49 -3.61 -59.92
CA GLY A 90 52.37 -2.56 -59.42
C GLY A 90 53.05 -2.99 -58.12
N GLU A 91 54.03 -2.21 -57.69
CA GLU A 91 54.72 -2.39 -56.41
C GLU A 91 54.36 -1.23 -55.47
N GLN A 92 53.96 -1.57 -54.25
CA GLN A 92 53.71 -0.62 -53.18
C GLN A 92 55.02 -0.16 -52.53
N SER A 93 54.97 0.93 -51.76
CA SER A 93 56.13 1.51 -51.07
C SER A 93 56.81 0.59 -50.05
N ASP A 94 56.18 -0.52 -49.69
CA ASP A 94 56.63 -1.55 -48.76
C ASP A 94 57.10 -2.85 -49.46
N ASN A 95 57.34 -2.81 -50.78
CA ASN A 95 57.70 -3.95 -51.65
C ASN A 95 56.61 -5.04 -51.81
N ASN A 96 55.37 -4.79 -51.38
CA ASN A 96 54.26 -5.69 -51.68
C ASN A 96 53.67 -5.41 -53.07
N ALA A 97 53.26 -6.45 -53.79
CA ALA A 97 52.57 -6.29 -55.07
C ALA A 97 51.12 -5.86 -54.85
N PHE A 98 50.65 -4.88 -55.64
CA PHE A 98 49.24 -4.57 -55.80
C PHE A 98 48.77 -4.88 -57.21
N TYR A 99 47.48 -5.19 -57.35
CA TYR A 99 46.86 -5.53 -58.61
C TYR A 99 45.71 -4.56 -58.90
N THR A 100 45.72 -3.95 -60.07
CA THR A 100 44.60 -3.14 -60.57
C THR A 100 43.90 -3.92 -61.67
N VAL A 101 42.68 -4.37 -61.40
CA VAL A 101 41.81 -5.05 -62.37
C VAL A 101 40.96 -4.00 -63.06
N GLN A 102 41.11 -3.86 -64.38
CA GLN A 102 40.22 -3.09 -65.22
C GLN A 102 39.15 -4.03 -65.79
N LEU A 103 37.87 -3.71 -65.60
CA LEU A 103 36.76 -4.52 -66.09
C LEU A 103 35.58 -3.69 -66.58
N LEU A 104 34.74 -4.29 -67.42
CA LEU A 104 33.41 -3.80 -67.72
C LEU A 104 32.40 -4.52 -66.82
N ARG A 105 31.61 -3.74 -66.09
CA ARG A 105 30.48 -4.21 -65.30
C ARG A 105 29.23 -3.97 -66.12
N ASN A 106 28.44 -5.00 -66.37
CA ASN A 106 27.08 -4.92 -66.92
C ASN A 106 26.08 -5.25 -65.81
N LEU A 107 25.04 -4.44 -65.67
CA LEU A 107 23.99 -4.55 -64.66
C LEU A 107 22.67 -4.53 -65.39
N GLN A 108 21.90 -5.60 -65.27
CA GLN A 108 20.58 -5.74 -65.88
C GLN A 108 19.59 -6.31 -64.85
N GLY A 109 18.45 -5.66 -64.67
CA GLY A 109 17.47 -6.08 -63.67
C GLY A 109 16.19 -5.27 -63.68
N THR A 110 15.41 -5.44 -62.62
CA THR A 110 14.18 -4.68 -62.36
C THR A 110 14.25 -4.09 -60.95
N THR A 111 14.00 -2.79 -60.80
CA THR A 111 13.93 -2.14 -59.49
C THR A 111 12.73 -2.64 -58.68
N ILE A 112 12.69 -2.32 -57.39
CA ILE A 112 11.52 -2.59 -56.54
C ILE A 112 10.24 -1.90 -57.04
N ASP A 113 10.38 -0.77 -57.75
CA ASP A 113 9.28 -0.02 -58.36
C ASP A 113 8.83 -0.59 -59.72
N GLY A 114 9.49 -1.65 -60.20
CA GLY A 114 9.15 -2.32 -61.45
C GLY A 114 9.82 -1.73 -62.70
N GLU A 115 10.78 -0.82 -62.53
CA GLU A 115 11.50 -0.21 -63.65
C GLU A 115 12.64 -1.12 -64.14
N ALA A 116 12.77 -1.27 -65.46
CA ALA A 116 13.86 -2.03 -66.05
C ALA A 116 15.16 -1.22 -66.01
N VAL A 117 16.23 -1.81 -65.48
CA VAL A 117 17.57 -1.23 -65.45
C VAL A 117 18.48 -2.03 -66.36
N ASN A 118 19.24 -1.32 -67.21
CA ASN A 118 20.30 -1.89 -68.02
C ASN A 118 21.39 -0.84 -68.21
N ASN A 119 22.55 -1.03 -67.61
CA ASN A 119 23.70 -0.15 -67.79
C ASN A 119 25.01 -0.92 -67.85
N THR A 120 26.00 -0.38 -68.57
CA THR A 120 27.37 -0.90 -68.60
C THR A 120 28.32 0.21 -68.23
N MET A 121 29.22 -0.06 -67.28
CA MET A 121 30.23 0.91 -66.86
C MET A 121 31.59 0.25 -66.67
N LYS A 122 32.64 1.03 -66.89
CA LYS A 122 34.02 0.60 -66.67
C LYS A 122 34.38 0.73 -65.20
N ARG A 123 35.04 -0.27 -64.62
CA ARG A 123 35.45 -0.30 -63.21
C ARG A 123 36.90 -0.67 -63.07
N PHE A 124 37.51 -0.15 -62.01
CA PHE A 124 38.81 -0.55 -61.50
C PHE A 124 38.62 -1.18 -60.12
N ILE A 125 39.17 -2.38 -59.92
CA ILE A 125 39.23 -3.04 -58.62
C ILE A 125 40.70 -3.10 -58.21
N GLU A 126 41.04 -2.51 -57.07
CA GLU A 126 42.37 -2.63 -56.49
C GLU A 126 42.40 -3.78 -55.48
N VAL A 127 43.39 -4.67 -55.63
CA VAL A 127 43.60 -5.82 -54.78
C VAL A 127 45.02 -5.77 -54.21
N ASN A 128 45.11 -5.76 -52.88
CA ASN A 128 46.38 -5.63 -52.15
C ASN A 128 46.59 -6.84 -51.24
N TYR A 129 47.85 -7.10 -50.90
CA TYR A 129 48.19 -8.04 -49.84
C TYR A 129 47.75 -7.48 -48.49
N ASN A 130 46.92 -8.23 -47.75
CA ASN A 130 46.53 -7.88 -46.40
C ASN A 130 47.43 -8.63 -45.39
N PRO A 131 48.30 -7.93 -44.63
CA PRO A 131 49.25 -8.57 -43.73
C PRO A 131 48.57 -9.28 -42.53
N ILE A 132 47.36 -8.86 -42.14
CA ILE A 132 46.60 -9.47 -41.05
C ILE A 132 45.99 -10.80 -41.50
N ALA A 133 45.37 -10.82 -42.69
CA ALA A 133 44.75 -12.01 -43.24
C ALA A 133 45.74 -12.95 -43.94
N GLN A 134 46.98 -12.49 -44.17
CA GLN A 134 48.00 -13.17 -44.96
C GLN A 134 47.53 -13.59 -46.37
N ASP A 135 46.62 -12.81 -46.97
CA ASP A 135 45.99 -13.12 -48.26
C ASP A 135 45.69 -11.84 -49.06
N LEU A 136 45.40 -11.98 -50.35
CA LEU A 136 44.96 -10.88 -51.20
C LEU A 136 43.54 -10.46 -50.87
N LYS A 137 43.29 -9.15 -50.81
CA LYS A 137 41.98 -8.56 -50.50
C LYS A 137 41.68 -7.37 -51.41
N ILE A 138 40.43 -7.24 -51.83
CA ILE A 138 39.92 -6.04 -52.49
C ILE A 138 39.97 -4.90 -51.49
N VAL A 139 40.58 -3.78 -51.89
CA VAL A 139 40.74 -2.58 -51.05
C VAL A 139 39.98 -1.35 -51.57
N SER A 140 39.53 -1.37 -52.84
CA SER A 140 38.65 -0.36 -53.42
C SER A 140 38.04 -0.82 -54.76
N ILE A 141 36.88 -0.26 -55.10
CA ILE A 141 36.22 -0.42 -56.40
C ILE A 141 35.74 0.95 -56.88
N TYR A 142 36.22 1.43 -58.03
CA TYR A 142 36.01 2.82 -58.49
C TYR A 142 36.01 2.98 -60.02
N THR A 143 35.46 4.10 -60.52
CA THR A 143 35.49 4.50 -61.94
C THR A 143 36.62 5.50 -62.24
N ASN A 144 36.83 6.47 -61.34
CA ASN A 144 37.89 7.50 -61.35
C ASN A 144 38.43 7.68 -59.91
N GLU A 145 39.60 8.32 -59.71
CA GLU A 145 40.09 8.65 -58.36
C GLU A 145 39.03 9.45 -57.59
N PHE A 146 38.60 8.92 -56.43
CA PHE A 146 37.54 9.50 -55.60
C PHE A 146 38.06 10.69 -54.78
N ASP A 147 37.34 11.82 -54.87
CA ASP A 147 37.53 12.95 -53.96
C ASP A 147 36.35 13.03 -52.96
N GLU A 148 36.56 12.46 -51.77
CA GLU A 148 35.65 12.52 -50.63
C GLU A 148 35.22 13.95 -50.32
N SER A 149 36.15 14.90 -50.46
CA SER A 149 35.94 16.30 -50.10
C SER A 149 34.99 16.98 -51.08
N ALA A 150 35.15 16.68 -52.37
CA ALA A 150 34.25 17.16 -53.41
C ALA A 150 32.83 16.57 -53.23
N ALA A 151 32.73 15.27 -52.91
CA ALA A 151 31.44 14.60 -52.70
C ALA A 151 30.68 15.19 -51.49
N LEU A 152 31.34 15.36 -50.34
CA LEU A 152 30.73 15.97 -49.15
C LEU A 152 30.34 17.43 -49.38
N THR A 153 31.18 18.19 -50.08
CA THR A 153 30.89 19.59 -50.41
C THR A 153 29.69 19.70 -51.35
N TYR A 154 29.59 18.81 -52.34
CA TYR A 154 28.43 18.75 -53.21
C TYR A 154 27.16 18.42 -52.43
N TRP A 155 27.19 17.35 -51.62
CA TRP A 155 26.06 16.95 -50.77
C TRP A 155 25.56 18.13 -49.92
N TRP A 156 26.47 18.81 -49.23
CA TRP A 156 26.15 19.98 -48.40
C TRP A 156 25.44 21.10 -49.20
N ASN A 157 25.92 21.38 -50.41
CA ASN A 157 25.36 22.42 -51.26
C ASN A 157 23.99 22.06 -51.85
N GLN A 158 23.61 20.78 -51.87
CA GLN A 158 22.27 20.35 -52.28
C GLN A 158 21.25 20.36 -51.13
N LEU A 159 21.70 20.49 -49.89
CA LEU A 159 20.80 20.50 -48.72
C LEU A 159 19.89 21.73 -48.71
N SER A 160 18.66 21.56 -48.25
CA SER A 160 17.76 22.67 -47.98
C SER A 160 18.31 23.55 -46.84
N TYR A 161 17.84 24.80 -46.77
CA TYR A 161 18.24 25.73 -45.71
C TYR A 161 17.93 25.18 -44.31
N GLU A 162 16.80 24.51 -44.16
CA GLU A 162 16.37 23.87 -42.91
C GLU A 162 17.39 22.80 -42.48
N TRP A 163 17.80 21.93 -43.40
CA TRP A 163 18.80 20.89 -43.12
C TRP A 163 20.19 21.45 -42.83
N GLN A 164 20.62 22.47 -43.57
CA GLN A 164 21.87 23.16 -43.26
C GLN A 164 21.82 23.79 -41.87
N SER A 165 20.69 24.40 -41.49
CA SER A 165 20.48 25.00 -40.18
C SER A 165 20.51 23.96 -39.05
N ILE A 166 19.85 22.81 -39.26
CA ILE A 166 19.86 21.67 -38.31
C ILE A 166 21.31 21.22 -38.08
N PHE A 167 22.04 20.87 -39.14
CA PHE A 167 23.40 20.36 -38.97
C PHE A 167 24.35 21.40 -38.38
N LYS A 168 24.26 22.67 -38.81
CA LYS A 168 25.01 23.78 -38.19
C LYS A 168 24.77 23.89 -36.69
N LYS A 169 23.51 23.79 -36.26
CA LYS A 169 23.15 23.81 -34.84
C LYS A 169 23.75 22.63 -34.09
N GLU A 170 23.67 21.43 -34.65
CA GLU A 170 24.21 20.21 -34.04
C GLU A 170 25.73 20.29 -33.82
N ILE A 171 26.47 20.75 -34.82
CA ILE A 171 27.93 20.93 -34.71
C ILE A 171 28.35 22.29 -34.13
N LYS A 172 27.38 23.14 -33.74
CA LYS A 172 27.56 24.48 -33.15
C LYS A 172 28.40 25.43 -34.02
N VAL A 173 28.12 25.47 -35.32
CA VAL A 173 28.75 26.39 -36.29
C VAL A 173 27.75 27.44 -36.74
N ILE A 174 28.13 28.72 -36.66
CA ILE A 174 27.25 29.85 -36.97
C ILE A 174 27.58 30.44 -38.36
N ASP A 175 28.84 30.34 -38.77
CA ASP A 175 29.37 30.95 -40.00
C ASP A 175 29.35 29.98 -41.20
N THR A 176 30.29 30.15 -42.14
CA THR A 176 30.49 29.29 -43.32
C THR A 176 31.04 27.93 -42.90
N VAL A 177 30.48 26.86 -43.48
CA VAL A 177 30.87 25.47 -43.19
C VAL A 177 32.13 25.12 -43.96
N GLN A 178 33.17 24.68 -43.24
CA GLN A 178 34.43 24.21 -43.83
C GLN A 178 34.41 22.69 -44.05
N LEU A 179 35.36 22.17 -44.83
CA LEU A 179 35.45 20.72 -45.07
C LEU A 179 35.61 19.90 -43.77
N SER A 180 36.34 20.42 -42.78
CA SER A 180 36.45 19.78 -41.46
C SER A 180 35.11 19.69 -40.73
N ASP A 181 34.22 20.66 -40.95
CA ASP A 181 32.88 20.66 -40.38
C ASP A 181 31.98 19.63 -41.06
N LEU A 182 32.12 19.41 -42.38
CA LEU A 182 31.41 18.36 -43.09
C LEU A 182 31.74 16.97 -42.53
N LYS A 183 33.02 16.70 -42.22
CA LYS A 183 33.43 15.45 -41.55
C LYS A 183 32.86 15.33 -40.14
N ARG A 184 32.71 16.44 -39.42
CA ARG A 184 32.05 16.46 -38.10
C ARG A 184 30.56 16.15 -38.24
N ILE A 185 29.90 16.69 -39.28
CA ILE A 185 28.48 16.45 -39.57
C ILE A 185 28.25 14.97 -39.87
N THR A 186 29.02 14.34 -40.77
CA THR A 186 28.85 12.92 -41.10
C THR A 186 29.16 11.97 -39.93
N SER A 187 29.88 12.47 -38.91
CA SER A 187 30.16 11.73 -37.67
C SER A 187 29.10 11.90 -36.56
N ILE A 188 28.02 12.66 -36.81
CA ILE A 188 26.95 12.85 -35.82
C ILE A 188 26.33 11.51 -35.43
N GLN A 189 26.19 11.29 -34.12
CA GLN A 189 25.61 10.05 -33.56
C GLN A 189 24.19 10.22 -33.05
N ASN A 190 23.71 11.44 -32.88
CA ASN A 190 22.40 11.73 -32.29
C ASN A 190 21.73 12.89 -33.04
N ILE A 191 20.48 12.70 -33.44
CA ILE A 191 19.67 13.73 -34.10
C ILE A 191 18.27 13.74 -33.46
N ASP A 192 17.86 14.89 -32.92
CA ASP A 192 16.51 15.15 -32.41
C ASP A 192 15.79 16.15 -33.34
N LEU A 193 14.78 15.66 -34.07
CA LEU A 193 13.91 16.44 -34.96
C LEU A 193 12.47 16.45 -34.49
N ARG A 194 12.21 16.09 -33.23
CA ARG A 194 10.87 15.96 -32.68
C ARG A 194 10.05 17.23 -32.85
N GLY A 195 8.83 17.06 -33.34
CA GLY A 195 7.87 18.16 -33.54
C GLY A 195 8.21 19.09 -34.70
N ASN A 196 9.26 18.81 -35.46
CA ASN A 196 9.60 19.61 -36.63
C ASN A 196 8.72 19.22 -37.83
N ILE A 197 7.55 19.85 -37.91
CA ILE A 197 6.54 19.60 -38.96
C ILE A 197 6.99 19.93 -40.38
N TYR A 198 8.09 20.66 -40.54
CA TYR A 198 8.64 21.04 -41.86
C TYR A 198 9.54 19.95 -42.44
N ILE A 199 9.97 18.97 -41.63
CA ILE A 199 10.75 17.83 -42.11
C ILE A 199 9.80 16.75 -42.62
N GLN A 200 9.92 16.49 -43.92
CA GLN A 200 9.23 15.41 -44.65
C GLN A 200 10.26 14.50 -45.32
N ASP A 201 11.25 15.11 -45.98
CA ASP A 201 12.36 14.40 -46.60
C ASP A 201 13.54 14.29 -45.62
N ILE A 202 13.99 13.06 -45.42
CA ILE A 202 15.14 12.70 -44.57
C ILE A 202 16.33 12.15 -45.38
N ALA A 203 16.35 12.34 -46.71
CA ALA A 203 17.49 12.03 -47.58
C ALA A 203 18.85 12.48 -47.02
N PRO A 204 18.98 13.67 -46.37
CA PRO A 204 20.25 14.11 -45.80
C PRO A 204 20.82 13.20 -44.70
N LEU A 205 19.98 12.44 -43.99
CA LEU A 205 20.44 11.52 -42.93
C LEU A 205 21.22 10.32 -43.48
N SER A 206 21.10 10.02 -44.77
CA SER A 206 21.78 8.86 -45.41
C SER A 206 23.31 8.89 -45.32
N GLN A 207 23.91 10.06 -45.05
CA GLN A 207 25.36 10.23 -44.89
C GLN A 207 25.85 10.04 -43.45
N LEU A 208 24.94 9.86 -42.48
CA LEU A 208 25.28 9.75 -41.06
C LEU A 208 25.46 8.29 -40.62
N TYR A 209 26.36 7.54 -41.27
CA TYR A 209 26.53 6.09 -41.03
C TYR A 209 26.77 5.70 -39.56
N GLY A 210 27.29 6.62 -38.74
CA GLY A 210 27.50 6.44 -37.31
C GLY A 210 26.31 6.83 -36.41
N LEU A 211 25.15 7.15 -36.99
CA LEU A 211 23.96 7.58 -36.24
C LEU A 211 23.45 6.45 -35.35
N LYS A 212 23.30 6.74 -34.06
CA LYS A 212 22.83 5.80 -33.02
C LYS A 212 21.44 6.14 -32.53
N THR A 213 21.14 7.43 -32.38
CA THR A 213 19.83 7.89 -31.91
C THR A 213 19.19 8.85 -32.91
N LEU A 214 17.92 8.59 -33.22
CA LEU A 214 17.13 9.39 -34.14
C LEU A 214 15.70 9.56 -33.62
N ASP A 215 15.34 10.79 -33.26
CA ASP A 215 13.96 11.15 -32.92
C ASP A 215 13.31 11.93 -34.06
N LEU A 216 12.37 11.30 -34.75
CA LEU A 216 11.53 11.87 -35.80
C LEU A 216 10.08 12.02 -35.32
N SER A 217 9.80 11.91 -34.03
CA SER A 217 8.43 11.92 -33.54
C SER A 217 7.72 13.24 -33.82
N LYS A 218 6.43 13.18 -34.17
CA LYS A 218 5.61 14.36 -34.53
C LYS A 218 6.18 15.16 -35.71
N THR A 219 6.89 14.50 -36.63
CA THR A 219 7.27 15.06 -37.94
C THR A 219 6.28 14.57 -39.02
N ASN A 220 6.42 15.08 -40.26
CA ASN A 220 5.59 14.65 -41.39
C ASN A 220 6.31 13.63 -42.29
N VAL A 221 7.31 12.93 -41.76
CA VAL A 221 8.04 11.88 -42.49
C VAL A 221 7.11 10.71 -42.82
N THR A 222 7.20 10.24 -44.06
CA THR A 222 6.47 9.08 -44.59
C THR A 222 7.40 7.97 -45.08
N ASP A 223 8.58 8.34 -45.58
CA ASP A 223 9.54 7.42 -46.21
C ASP A 223 10.79 7.24 -45.34
N LEU A 224 11.10 5.99 -45.01
CA LEU A 224 12.29 5.60 -44.24
C LEU A 224 13.44 5.08 -45.11
N THR A 225 13.28 5.08 -46.44
CA THR A 225 14.31 4.61 -47.37
C THR A 225 15.68 5.27 -47.12
N PRO A 226 15.79 6.57 -46.81
CA PRO A 226 17.10 7.19 -46.54
C PRO A 226 17.85 6.64 -45.32
N VAL A 227 17.17 6.01 -44.35
CA VAL A 227 17.81 5.49 -43.13
C VAL A 227 18.18 4.01 -43.20
N ARG A 228 17.94 3.35 -44.33
CA ARG A 228 18.13 1.90 -44.51
C ARG A 228 19.55 1.39 -44.24
N ASN A 229 20.55 2.27 -44.38
CA ASN A 229 21.96 1.97 -44.15
C ASN A 229 22.48 2.45 -42.78
N LEU A 230 21.63 3.05 -41.94
CA LEU A 230 22.00 3.53 -40.61
C LEU A 230 21.98 2.37 -39.60
N THR A 231 22.86 1.39 -39.79
CA THR A 231 22.85 0.14 -39.02
C THR A 231 23.45 0.25 -37.62
N GLU A 232 24.00 1.40 -37.28
CA GLU A 232 24.43 1.74 -35.92
C GLU A 232 23.29 2.24 -35.03
N LEU A 233 22.07 2.40 -35.57
CA LEU A 233 20.90 2.84 -34.81
C LEU A 233 20.60 1.89 -33.65
N THR A 234 20.56 2.44 -32.44
CA THR A 234 20.13 1.78 -31.20
C THR A 234 18.77 2.29 -30.74
N ASP A 235 18.43 3.54 -31.06
CA ASP A 235 17.23 4.23 -30.61
C ASP A 235 16.56 4.95 -31.78
N LEU A 236 15.32 4.57 -32.09
CA LEU A 236 14.53 5.19 -33.15
C LEU A 236 13.12 5.50 -32.67
N ASN A 237 12.74 6.77 -32.72
CA ASN A 237 11.39 7.22 -32.40
C ASN A 237 10.68 7.78 -33.63
N LEU A 238 9.62 7.09 -34.05
CA LEU A 238 8.76 7.43 -35.18
C LEU A 238 7.32 7.73 -34.71
N SER A 239 7.13 8.02 -33.42
CA SER A 239 5.81 8.26 -32.87
C SER A 239 5.10 9.42 -33.56
N TYR A 240 3.79 9.30 -33.82
CA TYR A 240 2.99 10.35 -34.46
C TYR A 240 3.56 10.82 -35.81
N THR A 241 4.13 9.89 -36.58
CA THR A 241 4.52 10.10 -37.98
C THR A 241 3.54 9.42 -38.92
N LYS A 242 3.65 9.70 -40.22
CA LYS A 242 2.84 9.06 -41.27
C LYS A 242 3.58 7.88 -41.93
N VAL A 243 4.59 7.36 -41.25
CA VAL A 243 5.30 6.17 -41.71
C VAL A 243 4.34 4.99 -41.65
N SER A 244 4.24 4.27 -42.76
CA SER A 244 3.46 3.04 -42.90
C SER A 244 4.33 1.83 -43.23
N ASP A 245 5.47 2.04 -43.91
CA ASP A 245 6.45 1.01 -44.22
C ASP A 245 7.73 1.18 -43.38
N ILE A 246 8.07 0.13 -42.64
CA ILE A 246 9.31 0.04 -41.84
C ILE A 246 10.28 -1.01 -42.39
N SER A 247 10.03 -1.56 -43.58
CA SER A 247 10.94 -2.48 -44.28
C SER A 247 12.37 -1.94 -44.48
N PRO A 248 12.62 -0.61 -44.59
CA PRO A 248 13.99 -0.07 -44.60
C PRO A 248 14.80 -0.40 -43.33
N LEU A 249 14.16 -0.73 -42.21
CA LEU A 249 14.83 -1.06 -40.95
C LEU A 249 15.29 -2.53 -40.86
N ARG A 250 15.17 -3.31 -41.94
CA ARG A 250 15.50 -4.77 -41.97
C ARG A 250 16.88 -5.12 -41.42
N TYR A 251 17.87 -4.25 -41.62
CA TYR A 251 19.25 -4.43 -41.17
C TYR A 251 19.62 -3.61 -39.94
N ALA A 252 18.64 -3.03 -39.23
CA ALA A 252 18.87 -2.28 -38.00
C ALA A 252 18.92 -3.21 -36.77
N TRP A 253 19.77 -4.23 -36.81
CA TRP A 253 19.88 -5.30 -35.79
C TRP A 253 20.41 -4.80 -34.43
N LYS A 254 21.01 -3.60 -34.39
CA LYS A 254 21.43 -2.91 -33.15
C LYS A 254 20.29 -2.17 -32.45
N LEU A 255 19.12 -2.02 -33.08
CA LEU A 255 17.99 -1.34 -32.46
C LEU A 255 17.62 -2.04 -31.17
N SER A 256 17.67 -1.27 -30.08
CA SER A 256 17.26 -1.69 -28.76
C SER A 256 15.94 -1.05 -28.37
N ASN A 257 15.70 0.19 -28.81
CA ASN A 257 14.50 0.95 -28.52
C ASN A 257 13.84 1.42 -29.82
N LEU A 258 12.61 0.96 -30.06
CA LEU A 258 11.81 1.35 -31.23
C LEU A 258 10.44 1.82 -30.78
N SER A 259 10.07 3.04 -31.17
CA SER A 259 8.73 3.56 -30.94
C SER A 259 8.03 3.88 -32.26
N LEU A 260 6.88 3.26 -32.47
CA LEU A 260 5.98 3.43 -33.61
C LEU A 260 4.61 3.96 -33.16
N ALA A 261 4.54 4.55 -31.97
CA ALA A 261 3.28 4.92 -31.33
C ALA A 261 2.48 5.88 -32.21
N ASN A 262 1.19 5.61 -32.44
CA ASN A 262 0.30 6.42 -33.27
C ASN A 262 0.87 6.71 -34.67
N SER A 263 1.55 5.73 -35.28
CA SER A 263 1.95 5.75 -36.68
C SER A 263 0.93 5.00 -37.56
N GLU A 264 1.12 5.05 -38.88
CA GLU A 264 0.28 4.34 -39.86
C GLU A 264 0.81 2.93 -40.18
N VAL A 265 1.76 2.43 -39.39
CA VAL A 265 2.31 1.08 -39.56
C VAL A 265 1.23 0.04 -39.30
N SER A 266 1.09 -0.89 -40.24
CA SER A 266 0.14 -2.02 -40.18
C SER A 266 0.79 -3.39 -40.28
N ASP A 267 2.04 -3.46 -40.72
CA ASP A 267 2.89 -4.66 -40.75
C ASP A 267 4.21 -4.38 -40.00
N VAL A 268 4.52 -5.26 -39.05
CA VAL A 268 5.76 -5.22 -38.26
C VAL A 268 6.62 -6.46 -38.44
N SER A 269 6.41 -7.26 -39.49
CA SER A 269 7.23 -8.44 -39.83
C SER A 269 8.74 -8.18 -39.82
N VAL A 270 9.18 -6.95 -40.06
CA VAL A 270 10.61 -6.56 -40.00
C VAL A 270 11.23 -6.74 -38.60
N ILE A 271 10.45 -6.63 -37.51
CA ILE A 271 10.98 -6.68 -36.14
C ILE A 271 11.50 -8.07 -35.76
N GLU A 272 11.12 -9.12 -36.51
CA GLU A 272 11.62 -10.48 -36.31
C GLU A 272 13.15 -10.58 -36.43
N LYS A 273 13.78 -9.59 -37.08
CA LYS A 273 15.24 -9.53 -37.27
C LYS A 273 15.95 -8.67 -36.22
N MET A 274 15.20 -7.93 -35.39
CA MET A 274 15.75 -7.01 -34.39
C MET A 274 16.08 -7.76 -33.09
N SER A 275 17.14 -8.57 -33.13
CA SER A 275 17.54 -9.43 -32.01
C SER A 275 17.96 -8.67 -30.73
N SER A 276 18.33 -7.39 -30.86
CA SER A 276 18.74 -6.53 -29.73
C SER A 276 17.58 -5.74 -29.09
N LEU A 277 16.35 -5.89 -29.60
CA LEU A 277 15.20 -5.09 -29.19
C LEU A 277 14.81 -5.38 -27.74
N GLN A 278 14.81 -4.35 -26.91
CA GLN A 278 14.47 -4.38 -25.48
C GLN A 278 13.23 -3.55 -25.15
N GLN A 279 12.97 -2.48 -25.88
CA GLN A 279 11.78 -1.64 -25.71
C GLN A 279 11.07 -1.45 -27.04
N LEU A 280 9.77 -1.73 -27.04
CA LEU A 280 8.92 -1.59 -28.21
C LEU A 280 7.60 -0.91 -27.84
N ASP A 281 7.32 0.22 -28.49
CA ASP A 281 6.04 0.92 -28.36
C ASP A 281 5.26 0.85 -29.68
N LEU A 282 4.14 0.15 -29.63
CA LEU A 282 3.17 -0.03 -30.71
C LEU A 282 1.81 0.59 -30.34
N SER A 283 1.76 1.47 -29.34
CA SER A 283 0.51 2.05 -28.86
C SER A 283 -0.19 2.86 -29.96
N GLY A 284 -1.50 2.72 -30.08
CA GLY A 284 -2.30 3.40 -31.10
C GLY A 284 -1.97 3.02 -32.56
N THR A 285 -1.20 1.95 -32.80
CA THR A 285 -1.06 1.36 -34.14
C THR A 285 -2.28 0.47 -34.45
N ASN A 286 -2.50 0.13 -35.72
CA ASN A 286 -3.58 -0.76 -36.13
C ASN A 286 -3.00 -1.94 -36.93
N LEU A 287 -2.24 -2.79 -36.23
CA LEU A 287 -1.58 -3.92 -36.87
C LEU A 287 -2.58 -4.99 -37.30
N ILE A 288 -2.35 -5.55 -38.49
CA ILE A 288 -3.14 -6.69 -39.00
C ILE A 288 -2.77 -7.98 -38.25
N ASN A 289 -1.49 -8.12 -37.88
CA ASN A 289 -0.95 -9.32 -37.25
C ASN A 289 0.15 -8.96 -36.24
N TYR A 290 0.16 -9.65 -35.11
CA TYR A 290 1.12 -9.48 -34.01
C TYR A 290 2.13 -10.61 -33.90
N ASN A 291 2.07 -11.66 -34.74
CA ASN A 291 2.88 -12.87 -34.61
C ASN A 291 4.40 -12.60 -34.57
N SER A 292 4.87 -11.55 -35.24
CA SER A 292 6.27 -11.14 -35.26
C SER A 292 6.85 -10.88 -33.86
N LEU A 293 6.00 -10.51 -32.89
CA LEU A 293 6.41 -10.26 -31.50
C LEU A 293 7.04 -11.50 -30.84
N GLN A 294 6.64 -12.72 -31.23
CA GLN A 294 7.15 -13.95 -30.62
C GLN A 294 8.67 -14.15 -30.80
N TYR A 295 9.27 -13.44 -31.76
CA TYR A 295 10.70 -13.51 -32.03
C TYR A 295 11.51 -12.46 -31.24
N CYS A 296 10.86 -11.47 -30.64
CA CYS A 296 11.48 -10.40 -29.88
C CYS A 296 11.73 -10.81 -28.41
N VAL A 297 12.32 -11.98 -28.20
CA VAL A 297 12.44 -12.65 -26.88
C VAL A 297 13.21 -11.85 -25.82
N ASN A 298 14.01 -10.86 -26.24
CA ASN A 298 14.80 -9.99 -25.35
C ASN A 298 14.03 -8.73 -24.88
N LEU A 299 12.76 -8.58 -25.27
CA LEU A 299 11.92 -7.47 -24.84
C LEU A 299 11.77 -7.44 -23.33
N LYS A 300 12.00 -6.25 -22.76
CA LYS A 300 11.77 -5.91 -21.35
C LYS A 300 10.54 -5.01 -21.19
N GLU A 301 10.28 -4.13 -22.16
CA GLU A 301 9.14 -3.22 -22.13
C GLU A 301 8.36 -3.28 -23.44
N LEU A 302 7.06 -3.54 -23.34
CA LEU A 302 6.15 -3.61 -24.47
C LEU A 302 4.89 -2.79 -24.19
N ASN A 303 4.66 -1.79 -25.03
CA ASN A 303 3.45 -0.97 -24.99
C ASN A 303 2.55 -1.27 -26.19
N LEU A 304 1.35 -1.77 -25.90
CA LEU A 304 0.30 -2.13 -26.86
C LEU A 304 -1.01 -1.38 -26.56
N GLU A 305 -0.95 -0.29 -25.79
CA GLU A 305 -2.15 0.49 -25.47
C GLU A 305 -2.87 0.93 -26.75
N LEU A 306 -4.19 0.73 -26.82
CA LEU A 306 -5.00 1.10 -27.99
C LEU A 306 -4.54 0.45 -29.32
N SER A 307 -3.74 -0.61 -29.31
CA SER A 307 -3.27 -1.24 -30.56
C SER A 307 -4.34 -2.13 -31.22
N GLY A 308 -5.40 -2.48 -30.48
CA GLY A 308 -6.45 -3.40 -30.94
C GLY A 308 -6.09 -4.89 -30.82
N ILE A 309 -4.96 -5.23 -30.18
CA ILE A 309 -4.61 -6.62 -29.88
C ILE A 309 -5.66 -7.27 -28.97
N SER A 310 -6.28 -8.36 -29.40
CA SER A 310 -7.28 -9.08 -28.58
C SER A 310 -6.87 -10.51 -28.23
N ASN A 311 -5.91 -11.08 -28.96
CA ASN A 311 -5.31 -12.38 -28.69
C ASN A 311 -3.85 -12.17 -28.28
N LEU A 312 -3.47 -12.74 -27.13
CA LEU A 312 -2.17 -12.58 -26.50
C LEU A 312 -1.18 -13.72 -26.80
N GLN A 313 -1.54 -14.68 -27.67
CA GLN A 313 -0.65 -15.78 -28.03
C GLN A 313 0.70 -15.29 -28.58
N SER A 314 0.73 -14.17 -29.29
CA SER A 314 1.96 -13.63 -29.87
C SER A 314 2.99 -13.12 -28.84
N ILE A 315 2.62 -12.98 -27.57
CA ILE A 315 3.50 -12.44 -26.52
C ILE A 315 3.85 -13.46 -25.44
N ASP A 316 3.35 -14.69 -25.49
CA ASP A 316 3.57 -15.72 -24.44
C ASP A 316 5.03 -16.17 -24.31
N SER A 317 5.82 -15.99 -25.36
CA SER A 317 7.25 -16.31 -25.45
C SER A 317 8.16 -15.21 -24.91
N LEU A 318 7.63 -14.04 -24.54
CA LEU A 318 8.39 -12.87 -24.07
C LEU A 318 8.80 -13.00 -22.59
N ALA A 319 9.54 -14.05 -22.26
CA ALA A 319 9.86 -14.41 -20.87
C ALA A 319 10.67 -13.35 -20.11
N HIS A 320 11.35 -12.42 -20.79
CA HIS A 320 12.14 -11.35 -20.18
C HIS A 320 11.35 -10.05 -19.95
N LEU A 321 10.05 -10.03 -20.25
CA LEU A 321 9.23 -8.85 -20.15
C LEU A 321 9.05 -8.42 -18.68
N GLU A 322 9.38 -7.16 -18.38
CA GLU A 322 9.26 -6.54 -17.06
C GLU A 322 8.10 -5.54 -16.98
N ARG A 323 7.80 -4.85 -18.10
CA ARG A 323 6.69 -3.89 -18.21
C ARG A 323 5.82 -4.21 -19.42
N LEU A 324 4.53 -4.37 -19.17
CA LEU A 324 3.54 -4.67 -20.20
C LEU A 324 2.34 -3.74 -20.07
N ASN A 325 2.06 -2.97 -21.12
CA ASN A 325 0.85 -2.17 -21.20
C ASN A 325 -0.09 -2.73 -22.27
N LEU A 326 -1.24 -3.23 -21.82
CA LEU A 326 -2.33 -3.77 -22.64
C LEU A 326 -3.61 -2.95 -22.46
N SER A 327 -3.52 -1.72 -21.98
CA SER A 327 -4.69 -0.88 -21.70
C SER A 327 -5.51 -0.61 -22.96
N ARG A 328 -6.84 -0.57 -22.84
CA ARG A 328 -7.76 -0.21 -23.94
C ARG A 328 -7.62 -1.10 -25.20
N THR A 329 -7.42 -2.40 -25.02
CA THR A 329 -7.24 -3.38 -26.12
C THR A 329 -8.43 -4.35 -26.25
N ALA A 330 -9.47 -4.17 -25.43
CA ALA A 330 -10.67 -5.02 -25.37
C ALA A 330 -10.40 -6.49 -25.01
N ILE A 331 -9.27 -6.75 -24.33
CA ILE A 331 -8.91 -8.09 -23.85
C ILE A 331 -9.92 -8.58 -22.80
N VAL A 332 -10.20 -9.89 -22.87
CA VAL A 332 -11.04 -10.61 -21.91
C VAL A 332 -10.26 -11.74 -21.23
N ASN A 333 -9.46 -12.50 -21.98
CA ASN A 333 -8.71 -13.66 -21.49
C ASN A 333 -7.21 -13.33 -21.31
N LEU A 334 -6.65 -13.69 -20.16
CA LEU A 334 -5.25 -13.47 -19.77
C LEU A 334 -4.40 -14.76 -19.74
N ASP A 335 -4.90 -15.90 -20.20
CA ASP A 335 -4.24 -17.21 -20.07
C ASP A 335 -2.79 -17.25 -20.58
N TYR A 336 -2.52 -16.53 -21.67
CA TYR A 336 -1.18 -16.44 -22.27
C TYR A 336 -0.19 -15.62 -21.45
N LEU A 337 -0.66 -14.85 -20.44
CA LEU A 337 0.23 -14.10 -19.54
C LEU A 337 0.90 -15.00 -18.49
N LYS A 338 0.44 -16.24 -18.27
CA LYS A 338 0.97 -17.15 -17.23
C LYS A 338 2.48 -17.39 -17.35
N ALA A 339 3.02 -17.33 -18.56
CA ALA A 339 4.45 -17.53 -18.84
C ALA A 339 5.32 -16.31 -18.48
N LEU A 340 4.74 -15.11 -18.35
CA LEU A 340 5.46 -13.83 -18.23
C LEU A 340 5.88 -13.53 -16.78
N THR A 341 6.52 -14.49 -16.13
CA THR A 341 6.83 -14.48 -14.68
C THR A 341 7.77 -13.35 -14.21
N ASN A 342 8.44 -12.66 -15.14
CA ASN A 342 9.29 -11.50 -14.88
C ASN A 342 8.55 -10.16 -14.91
N VAL A 343 7.26 -10.13 -15.26
CA VAL A 343 6.49 -8.88 -15.33
C VAL A 343 6.36 -8.28 -13.94
N ARG A 344 6.80 -7.03 -13.80
CA ARG A 344 6.78 -6.23 -12.58
C ARG A 344 5.65 -5.19 -12.61
N VAL A 345 5.36 -4.63 -13.79
CA VAL A 345 4.30 -3.65 -13.99
C VAL A 345 3.39 -4.12 -15.12
N LEU A 346 2.12 -4.31 -14.79
CA LEU A 346 1.10 -4.78 -15.73
C LEU A 346 -0.07 -3.79 -15.79
N HIS A 347 -0.27 -3.18 -16.96
CA HIS A 347 -1.44 -2.35 -17.22
C HIS A 347 -2.49 -3.09 -18.03
N LEU A 348 -3.68 -3.20 -17.46
CA LEU A 348 -4.88 -3.80 -18.05
C LEU A 348 -6.07 -2.82 -18.02
N ASP A 349 -5.81 -1.53 -17.84
CA ASP A 349 -6.85 -0.52 -17.68
C ASP A 349 -7.82 -0.50 -18.88
N SER A 350 -9.10 -0.25 -18.61
CA SER A 350 -10.14 -0.11 -19.65
C SER A 350 -10.26 -1.33 -20.57
N ASN A 351 -10.15 -2.53 -19.99
CA ASN A 351 -10.43 -3.81 -20.67
C ASN A 351 -11.70 -4.48 -20.13
N ARG A 352 -12.08 -5.60 -20.72
CA ARG A 352 -13.25 -6.40 -20.32
C ARG A 352 -12.87 -7.63 -19.49
N VAL A 353 -11.69 -7.59 -18.87
CA VAL A 353 -11.19 -8.65 -17.99
C VAL A 353 -12.06 -8.72 -16.74
N ALA A 354 -12.53 -9.92 -16.43
CA ALA A 354 -13.23 -10.24 -15.18
C ALA A 354 -12.43 -11.25 -14.32
N ASP A 355 -11.78 -12.21 -14.99
CA ASP A 355 -10.98 -13.26 -14.36
C ASP A 355 -9.48 -12.94 -14.47
N ILE A 356 -8.81 -12.89 -13.31
CA ILE A 356 -7.37 -12.64 -13.18
C ILE A 356 -6.60 -13.84 -12.63
N THR A 357 -7.19 -15.04 -12.62
CA THR A 357 -6.55 -16.28 -12.13
C THR A 357 -5.23 -16.59 -12.84
N ALA A 358 -5.11 -16.21 -14.12
CA ALA A 358 -3.88 -16.32 -14.89
C ALA A 358 -2.68 -15.56 -14.27
N LEU A 359 -2.94 -14.56 -13.41
CA LEU A 359 -1.90 -13.75 -12.78
C LEU A 359 -1.28 -14.40 -11.52
N LYS A 360 -1.85 -15.52 -11.01
CA LYS A 360 -1.43 -16.15 -9.75
C LYS A 360 0.06 -16.52 -9.71
N GLY A 361 0.68 -16.80 -10.86
CA GLY A 361 2.09 -17.20 -10.97
C GLY A 361 3.08 -16.05 -11.25
N LEU A 362 2.62 -14.80 -11.37
CA LEU A 362 3.49 -13.67 -11.70
C LEU A 362 4.25 -13.16 -10.48
N ASN A 363 5.20 -13.97 -10.00
CA ASN A 363 5.88 -13.75 -8.72
C ASN A 363 6.68 -12.44 -8.63
N SER A 364 7.03 -11.85 -9.78
CA SER A 364 7.73 -10.57 -9.87
C SER A 364 6.80 -9.36 -9.91
N LEU A 365 5.47 -9.56 -9.98
CA LEU A 365 4.50 -8.49 -10.14
C LEU A 365 4.49 -7.58 -8.91
N GLU A 366 4.77 -6.30 -9.13
CA GLU A 366 4.80 -5.24 -8.11
C GLU A 366 3.57 -4.34 -8.21
N GLU A 367 3.17 -4.01 -9.43
CA GLU A 367 2.09 -3.06 -9.71
C GLU A 367 1.12 -3.61 -10.75
N LEU A 368 -0.16 -3.62 -10.39
CA LEU A 368 -1.26 -4.04 -11.26
C LEU A 368 -2.25 -2.90 -11.45
N TYR A 369 -2.51 -2.54 -12.70
CA TYR A 369 -3.51 -1.55 -13.07
C TYR A 369 -4.68 -2.25 -13.78
N ILE A 370 -5.85 -2.24 -13.14
CA ILE A 370 -7.09 -2.88 -13.61
C ILE A 370 -8.27 -1.90 -13.45
N ASN A 371 -8.01 -0.59 -13.61
CA ASN A 371 -9.07 0.42 -13.56
C ASN A 371 -10.03 0.23 -14.74
N HIS A 372 -11.31 0.51 -14.55
CA HIS A 372 -12.33 0.33 -15.59
C HIS A 372 -12.35 -1.09 -16.19
N THR A 373 -12.26 -2.11 -15.33
CA THR A 373 -12.40 -3.53 -15.69
C THR A 373 -13.62 -4.15 -15.02
N LEU A 374 -13.87 -5.44 -15.26
CA LEU A 374 -14.95 -6.20 -14.61
C LEU A 374 -14.46 -7.05 -13.43
N VAL A 375 -13.20 -6.90 -13.03
CA VAL A 375 -12.58 -7.67 -11.94
C VAL A 375 -13.29 -7.37 -10.62
N SER A 376 -13.77 -8.40 -9.95
CA SER A 376 -14.52 -8.30 -8.67
C SER A 376 -13.93 -9.14 -7.54
N ASP A 377 -12.86 -9.90 -7.82
CA ASP A 377 -12.15 -10.73 -6.86
C ASP A 377 -10.62 -10.57 -7.00
N LEU A 378 -9.93 -10.43 -5.87
CA LEU A 378 -8.46 -10.31 -5.79
C LEU A 378 -7.78 -11.58 -5.24
N SER A 379 -8.53 -12.64 -4.97
CA SER A 379 -8.02 -13.89 -4.36
C SER A 379 -6.81 -14.48 -5.11
N ALA A 380 -6.81 -14.39 -6.44
CA ALA A 380 -5.71 -14.85 -7.29
C ALA A 380 -4.35 -14.17 -7.00
N LEU A 381 -4.37 -12.97 -6.41
CA LEU A 381 -3.17 -12.17 -6.12
C LEU A 381 -2.63 -12.40 -4.70
N GLN A 382 -3.32 -13.19 -3.87
CA GLN A 382 -3.04 -13.32 -2.44
C GLN A 382 -1.65 -13.92 -2.15
N GLU A 383 -1.12 -14.76 -3.03
CA GLU A 383 0.17 -15.43 -2.86
C GLU A 383 1.35 -14.69 -3.53
N LEU A 384 1.11 -13.59 -4.25
CA LEU A 384 2.16 -12.88 -5.00
C LEU A 384 3.13 -12.16 -4.05
N PRO A 385 4.42 -12.53 -3.98
CA PRO A 385 5.31 -12.08 -2.91
C PRO A 385 5.77 -10.63 -3.07
N GLN A 386 5.90 -10.14 -4.31
CA GLN A 386 6.43 -8.80 -4.61
C GLN A 386 5.35 -7.73 -4.82
N LEU A 387 4.07 -8.11 -4.75
CA LEU A 387 2.97 -7.19 -5.02
C LEU A 387 2.96 -6.05 -4.00
N LYS A 388 2.87 -4.82 -4.49
CA LYS A 388 2.87 -3.59 -3.68
C LYS A 388 1.61 -2.78 -3.88
N ARG A 389 1.11 -2.67 -5.12
CA ARG A 389 -0.01 -1.77 -5.46
C ARG A 389 -0.96 -2.43 -6.45
N ILE A 390 -2.25 -2.25 -6.18
CA ILE A 390 -3.34 -2.61 -7.09
C ILE A 390 -4.16 -1.34 -7.32
N TYR A 391 -4.29 -0.90 -8.57
CA TYR A 391 -5.17 0.19 -8.97
C TYR A 391 -6.41 -0.40 -9.61
N CYS A 392 -7.58 -0.19 -8.99
CA CYS A 392 -8.83 -0.82 -9.41
C CYS A 392 -10.04 0.13 -9.32
N ASP A 393 -9.82 1.42 -9.58
CA ASP A 393 -10.89 2.41 -9.72
C ASP A 393 -11.88 1.96 -10.82
N HIS A 394 -13.18 2.09 -10.57
CA HIS A 394 -14.23 1.67 -11.51
C HIS A 394 -14.13 0.20 -11.95
N SER A 395 -13.63 -0.68 -11.07
CA SER A 395 -13.72 -2.13 -11.25
C SER A 395 -14.97 -2.70 -10.54
N GLY A 396 -15.11 -4.02 -10.53
CA GLY A 396 -16.10 -4.72 -9.70
C GLY A 396 -15.67 -4.91 -8.23
N ILE A 397 -14.47 -4.45 -7.84
CA ILE A 397 -13.97 -4.54 -6.47
C ILE A 397 -14.76 -3.59 -5.56
N LYS A 398 -15.39 -4.17 -4.54
CA LYS A 398 -16.09 -3.42 -3.49
C LYS A 398 -15.15 -3.11 -2.32
N GLN A 399 -15.46 -2.07 -1.55
CA GLN A 399 -14.72 -1.69 -0.35
C GLN A 399 -14.46 -2.89 0.59
N ALA A 400 -15.48 -3.69 0.89
CA ALA A 400 -15.34 -4.85 1.78
C ALA A 400 -14.33 -5.89 1.23
N SER A 401 -14.30 -6.12 -0.08
CA SER A 401 -13.36 -7.05 -0.72
C SER A 401 -11.93 -6.50 -0.69
N ALA A 402 -11.76 -5.20 -0.96
CA ALA A 402 -10.46 -4.53 -0.88
C ALA A 402 -9.90 -4.55 0.56
N GLU A 403 -10.75 -4.26 1.56
CA GLU A 403 -10.39 -4.29 2.97
C GLU A 403 -10.05 -5.70 3.46
N ALA A 404 -10.81 -6.72 3.04
CA ALA A 404 -10.50 -8.11 3.34
C ALA A 404 -9.14 -8.53 2.75
N PHE A 405 -8.86 -8.14 1.50
CA PHE A 405 -7.58 -8.41 0.86
C PHE A 405 -6.42 -7.74 1.61
N MET A 406 -6.54 -6.44 1.92
CA MET A 406 -5.50 -5.71 2.66
C MET A 406 -5.33 -6.22 4.10
N SER A 407 -6.37 -6.78 4.72
CA SER A 407 -6.25 -7.41 6.04
C SER A 407 -5.38 -8.68 6.00
N LEU A 408 -5.46 -9.44 4.90
CA LEU A 408 -4.61 -10.61 4.65
C LEU A 408 -3.21 -10.22 4.14
N ARG A 409 -3.09 -9.08 3.46
CA ARG A 409 -1.85 -8.57 2.85
C ARG A 409 -1.62 -7.09 3.23
N PRO A 410 -1.27 -6.77 4.50
CA PRO A 410 -1.17 -5.39 4.97
C PRO A 410 -0.11 -4.53 4.26
N GLN A 411 0.85 -5.15 3.60
CA GLN A 411 1.89 -4.48 2.81
C GLN A 411 1.43 -4.05 1.41
N VAL A 412 0.29 -4.57 0.93
CA VAL A 412 -0.25 -4.27 -0.39
C VAL A 412 -1.27 -3.15 -0.27
N LEU A 413 -1.08 -2.08 -1.03
CA LEU A 413 -2.04 -0.99 -1.09
C LEU A 413 -3.02 -1.23 -2.24
N VAL A 414 -4.30 -1.42 -1.90
CA VAL A 414 -5.40 -1.47 -2.88
C VAL A 414 -6.00 -0.09 -3.00
N ILE A 415 -5.97 0.46 -4.22
CA ILE A 415 -6.36 1.83 -4.54
C ILE A 415 -7.63 1.76 -5.38
N PHE A 416 -8.72 2.18 -4.78
CA PHE A 416 -10.08 2.15 -5.33
C PHE A 416 -10.82 3.41 -4.87
N ASP A 417 -11.91 3.75 -5.57
CA ASP A 417 -12.72 4.94 -5.32
C ASP A 417 -11.88 6.24 -5.19
N SER A 418 -10.79 6.33 -5.94
CA SER A 418 -9.82 7.43 -5.84
C SER A 418 -10.44 8.80 -6.12
N GLU A 419 -11.44 8.86 -7.00
CA GLU A 419 -12.19 10.09 -7.29
C GLU A 419 -13.06 10.53 -6.12
N ASP A 420 -13.72 9.60 -5.42
CA ASP A 420 -14.49 9.87 -4.20
C ASP A 420 -13.56 10.38 -3.09
N LEU A 421 -12.38 9.78 -2.92
CA LEU A 421 -11.38 10.23 -1.95
C LEU A 421 -10.84 11.63 -2.27
N LYS A 422 -10.55 11.92 -3.55
CA LYS A 422 -10.13 13.27 -3.96
C LYS A 422 -11.25 14.29 -3.77
N GLY A 423 -12.49 13.91 -4.07
CA GLY A 423 -13.69 14.73 -3.82
C GLY A 423 -13.84 15.04 -2.33
N TRP A 424 -13.77 14.01 -1.48
CA TRP A 424 -13.78 14.15 -0.02
C TRP A 424 -12.65 15.06 0.47
N TRP A 425 -11.42 14.89 -0.01
CA TRP A 425 -10.30 15.76 0.37
C TRP A 425 -10.56 17.23 0.02
N ALA A 426 -11.18 17.49 -1.13
CA ALA A 426 -11.51 18.83 -1.58
C ALA A 426 -12.62 19.50 -0.74
N THR A 427 -13.50 18.73 -0.09
CA THR A 427 -14.54 19.28 0.79
C THR A 427 -14.04 19.58 2.21
N LEU A 428 -12.86 19.09 2.60
CA LEU A 428 -12.31 19.32 3.93
C LEU A 428 -11.97 20.80 4.19
N SER A 429 -12.27 21.25 5.40
CA SER A 429 -11.85 22.56 5.88
C SER A 429 -10.32 22.70 5.84
N HIS A 430 -9.83 23.93 5.83
CA HIS A 430 -8.38 24.18 5.86
C HIS A 430 -7.72 23.56 7.11
N VAL A 431 -8.40 23.63 8.27
CA VAL A 431 -7.93 23.04 9.53
C VAL A 431 -7.79 21.52 9.40
N TRP A 432 -8.81 20.85 8.86
CA TRP A 432 -8.77 19.41 8.63
C TRP A 432 -7.65 19.00 7.67
N ARG A 433 -7.51 19.69 6.54
CA ARG A 433 -6.42 19.41 5.58
C ARG A 433 -5.05 19.58 6.23
N SER A 434 -4.83 20.69 6.94
CA SER A 434 -3.57 20.94 7.64
C SER A 434 -3.26 19.85 8.67
N ARG A 435 -4.25 19.40 9.43
CA ARG A 435 -4.05 18.36 10.45
C ARG A 435 -3.76 16.99 9.83
N LEU A 436 -4.52 16.60 8.81
CA LEU A 436 -4.31 15.33 8.12
C LEU A 436 -3.00 15.31 7.32
N GLN A 437 -2.56 16.44 6.78
CA GLN A 437 -1.23 16.60 6.19
C GLN A 437 -0.12 16.30 7.20
N GLN A 438 -0.23 16.87 8.40
CA GLN A 438 0.73 16.62 9.47
C GLN A 438 0.73 15.15 9.92
N LEU A 439 -0.45 14.55 10.11
CA LEU A 439 -0.58 13.17 10.58
C LEU A 439 -0.15 12.14 9.53
N GLY A 440 -0.57 12.33 8.27
CA GLY A 440 -0.31 11.40 7.18
C GLY A 440 1.01 11.62 6.45
N SER A 441 1.73 12.72 6.74
CA SER A 441 2.89 13.17 5.94
C SER A 441 2.55 13.27 4.45
N ILE A 442 1.38 13.83 4.13
CA ILE A 442 0.87 13.93 2.75
C ILE A 442 1.05 15.34 2.18
N SER A 443 1.18 15.40 0.86
CA SER A 443 1.40 16.66 0.14
C SER A 443 0.17 17.61 0.13
N ASN A 444 0.38 18.84 -0.34
CA ASN A 444 -0.68 19.85 -0.48
C ASN A 444 -1.78 19.45 -1.49
N ASN A 445 -1.39 18.74 -2.53
CA ASN A 445 -2.29 18.19 -3.54
C ASN A 445 -2.09 16.67 -3.55
N PRO A 446 -2.71 15.95 -2.61
CA PRO A 446 -2.33 14.58 -2.33
C PRO A 446 -2.64 13.65 -3.50
N SER A 447 -1.73 12.74 -3.76
CA SER A 447 -1.93 11.67 -4.74
C SER A 447 -3.00 10.69 -4.27
N LYS A 448 -3.52 9.86 -5.18
CA LYS A 448 -4.50 8.83 -4.82
C LYS A 448 -3.92 7.80 -3.85
N GLU A 449 -2.63 7.51 -3.98
CA GLU A 449 -1.86 6.63 -3.08
C GLU A 449 -1.72 7.25 -1.69
N GLU A 450 -1.43 8.56 -1.61
CA GLU A 450 -1.36 9.29 -0.34
C GLU A 450 -2.70 9.26 0.39
N LEU A 451 -3.80 9.54 -0.31
CA LEU A 451 -5.15 9.49 0.26
C LEU A 451 -5.57 8.08 0.69
N ALA A 452 -5.31 7.06 -0.15
CA ALA A 452 -5.62 5.67 0.17
C ALA A 452 -4.85 5.18 1.41
N LYS A 453 -3.61 5.63 1.60
CA LYS A 453 -2.84 5.35 2.83
C LYS A 453 -3.39 6.12 4.03
N LEU A 454 -3.74 7.38 3.86
CA LEU A 454 -4.23 8.25 4.93
C LEU A 454 -5.43 7.64 5.64
N ILE A 455 -6.45 7.22 4.88
CA ILE A 455 -7.69 6.64 5.46
C ILE A 455 -7.48 5.30 6.17
N LYS A 456 -6.26 4.72 6.09
CA LYS A 456 -5.90 3.45 6.73
C LYS A 456 -5.13 3.62 8.04
N LEU A 457 -4.91 4.86 8.48
CA LEU A 457 -4.36 5.14 9.81
C LEU A 457 -5.24 4.50 10.90
N ASP A 458 -4.60 3.83 11.85
CA ASP A 458 -5.23 3.18 13.00
C ASP A 458 -5.23 4.06 14.26
N SER A 459 -4.48 5.16 14.23
CA SER A 459 -4.43 6.17 15.30
C SER A 459 -4.46 7.57 14.72
N ILE A 460 -5.34 8.41 15.28
CA ILE A 460 -5.47 9.81 14.92
C ILE A 460 -5.40 10.64 16.19
N ASN A 461 -4.48 11.61 16.17
CA ASN A 461 -4.33 12.59 17.24
C ASN A 461 -4.72 13.98 16.73
N LEU A 462 -5.79 14.54 17.29
CA LEU A 462 -6.33 15.87 17.07
C LEU A 462 -6.13 16.78 18.29
N ASP A 463 -5.29 16.39 19.26
CA ASP A 463 -5.04 17.21 20.45
C ASP A 463 -4.69 18.64 20.07
N LYS A 464 -5.41 19.59 20.66
CA LYS A 464 -5.28 21.05 20.45
C LYS A 464 -5.55 21.53 19.02
N ALA A 465 -6.17 20.71 18.18
CA ALA A 465 -6.62 21.15 16.87
C ALA A 465 -7.89 22.01 16.99
N GLU A 466 -8.02 23.01 16.11
CA GLU A 466 -9.22 23.86 15.99
C GLU A 466 -10.35 23.12 15.25
N ILE A 467 -10.68 21.92 15.72
CA ILE A 467 -11.69 21.02 15.14
C ILE A 467 -12.90 20.97 16.08
N ASP A 468 -14.09 21.08 15.52
CA ASP A 468 -15.38 21.02 16.22
C ASP A 468 -16.31 19.91 15.70
N ASP A 469 -16.07 19.40 14.49
CA ASP A 469 -16.80 18.31 13.87
C ASP A 469 -15.88 17.09 13.63
N LEU A 470 -16.39 15.88 13.86
CA LEU A 470 -15.63 14.63 13.61
C LEU A 470 -16.02 13.94 12.30
N GLN A 471 -16.82 14.58 11.44
CA GLN A 471 -17.38 13.90 10.27
C GLN A 471 -16.33 13.37 9.27
N PRO A 472 -15.20 14.06 9.04
CA PRO A 472 -14.12 13.53 8.21
C PRO A 472 -13.57 12.17 8.66
N LEU A 473 -13.67 11.85 9.96
CA LEU A 473 -13.16 10.59 10.50
C LEU A 473 -14.00 9.37 10.12
N SER A 474 -15.24 9.55 9.65
CA SER A 474 -16.11 8.46 9.22
C SER A 474 -15.51 7.56 8.12
N ARG A 475 -14.52 8.08 7.36
CA ARG A 475 -13.79 7.33 6.30
C ARG A 475 -12.64 6.46 6.82
N PHE A 476 -12.23 6.62 8.08
CA PHE A 476 -11.07 5.92 8.65
C PHE A 476 -11.50 4.59 9.29
N THR A 477 -11.95 3.64 8.46
CA THR A 477 -12.53 2.36 8.92
C THR A 477 -11.59 1.50 9.77
N ASN A 478 -10.28 1.74 9.69
CA ASN A 478 -9.25 1.04 10.47
C ASN A 478 -8.94 1.71 11.83
N LEU A 479 -9.57 2.83 12.16
CA LEU A 479 -9.25 3.62 13.34
C LEU A 479 -9.53 2.85 14.64
N ARG A 480 -8.49 2.73 15.48
CA ARG A 480 -8.54 2.08 16.80
C ARG A 480 -8.36 3.07 17.94
N SER A 481 -7.57 4.12 17.73
CA SER A 481 -7.26 5.12 18.74
C SER A 481 -7.56 6.52 18.25
N LEU A 482 -8.41 7.24 18.98
CA LEU A 482 -8.71 8.65 18.70
C LEU A 482 -8.38 9.50 19.92
N ILE A 483 -7.49 10.48 19.73
CA ILE A 483 -7.24 11.55 20.69
C ILE A 483 -7.84 12.82 20.10
N ALA A 484 -8.89 13.35 20.71
CA ALA A 484 -9.57 14.58 20.33
C ALA A 484 -9.60 15.58 21.50
N SER A 485 -8.65 15.47 22.44
CA SER A 485 -8.61 16.34 23.61
C SER A 485 -8.25 17.79 23.26
N HIS A 486 -8.69 18.74 24.09
CA HIS A 486 -8.50 20.19 23.86
C HIS A 486 -8.99 20.67 22.47
N THR A 487 -10.08 20.08 21.99
CA THR A 487 -10.79 20.51 20.77
C THR A 487 -12.17 21.07 21.13
N SER A 488 -12.89 21.63 20.16
CA SER A 488 -14.25 22.15 20.37
C SER A 488 -15.34 21.12 20.05
N VAL A 489 -14.97 19.84 19.89
CA VAL A 489 -15.89 18.76 19.56
C VAL A 489 -16.98 18.63 20.64
N SER A 490 -18.23 18.47 20.19
CA SER A 490 -19.38 18.25 21.07
C SER A 490 -20.23 17.03 20.72
N ASP A 491 -20.08 16.50 19.51
CA ASP A 491 -20.91 15.42 18.98
C ASP A 491 -20.05 14.23 18.50
N LEU A 492 -20.33 13.04 19.03
CA LEU A 492 -19.66 11.79 18.68
C LEU A 492 -20.41 10.96 17.62
N ARG A 493 -21.65 11.31 17.28
CA ARG A 493 -22.45 10.55 16.30
C ARG A 493 -21.78 10.34 14.94
N PRO A 494 -21.02 11.32 14.37
CA PRO A 494 -20.38 11.13 13.07
C PRO A 494 -19.41 9.94 13.00
N ILE A 495 -18.87 9.49 14.14
CA ILE A 495 -17.90 8.39 14.21
C ILE A 495 -18.47 7.08 14.76
N GLU A 496 -19.79 6.95 14.90
CA GLU A 496 -20.43 5.69 15.32
C GLU A 496 -20.18 4.52 14.36
N VAL A 497 -19.88 4.81 13.09
CA VAL A 497 -19.53 3.82 12.07
C VAL A 497 -18.21 3.08 12.37
N LEU A 498 -17.34 3.66 13.20
CA LEU A 498 -15.99 3.15 13.49
C LEU A 498 -16.04 2.09 14.60
N LYS A 499 -16.33 0.84 14.22
CA LYS A 499 -16.61 -0.26 15.16
C LYS A 499 -15.40 -0.77 15.96
N ASP A 500 -14.19 -0.52 15.46
CA ASP A 500 -12.94 -1.08 15.98
C ASP A 500 -12.18 -0.16 16.94
N ILE A 501 -12.78 0.97 17.34
CA ILE A 501 -12.21 1.88 18.33
C ILE A 501 -12.03 1.14 19.66
N THR A 502 -10.81 1.21 20.20
CA THR A 502 -10.39 0.64 21.50
C THR A 502 -10.04 1.72 22.52
N PHE A 503 -9.63 2.91 22.06
CA PHE A 503 -9.23 4.04 22.90
C PHE A 503 -9.84 5.35 22.38
N LEU A 504 -10.48 6.10 23.27
CA LEU A 504 -11.02 7.43 22.99
C LEU A 504 -10.54 8.42 24.07
N ASP A 505 -9.97 9.55 23.66
CA ASP A 505 -9.76 10.71 24.53
C ASP A 505 -10.51 11.93 23.99
N VAL A 506 -11.50 12.40 24.72
CA VAL A 506 -12.29 13.61 24.48
C VAL A 506 -12.19 14.57 25.66
N SER A 507 -11.10 14.51 26.42
CA SER A 507 -10.89 15.40 27.56
C SER A 507 -10.76 16.86 27.11
N TYR A 508 -11.27 17.81 27.89
CA TYR A 508 -11.27 19.25 27.54
C TYR A 508 -11.99 19.53 26.22
N THR A 509 -13.12 18.87 26.00
CA THR A 509 -14.02 19.11 24.86
C THR A 509 -15.40 19.55 25.36
N MET A 510 -16.31 19.81 24.42
CA MET A 510 -17.71 20.16 24.69
C MET A 510 -18.65 18.95 24.59
N VAL A 511 -18.11 17.73 24.57
CA VAL A 511 -18.91 16.49 24.55
C VAL A 511 -19.73 16.41 25.83
N TYR A 512 -21.05 16.36 25.70
CA TYR A 512 -21.98 16.28 26.83
C TYR A 512 -22.72 14.93 26.91
N ASP A 513 -22.65 14.12 25.84
CA ASP A 513 -23.33 12.83 25.72
C ASP A 513 -22.34 11.75 25.25
N LEU A 514 -22.35 10.61 25.95
CA LEU A 514 -21.54 9.43 25.62
C LEU A 514 -22.36 8.28 25.01
N SER A 515 -23.60 8.49 24.61
CA SER A 515 -24.45 7.43 24.04
C SER A 515 -23.82 6.69 22.85
N SER A 516 -23.05 7.38 22.01
CA SER A 516 -22.35 6.80 20.85
C SER A 516 -21.34 5.69 21.22
N ILE A 517 -20.74 5.73 22.42
CA ILE A 517 -19.76 4.71 22.82
C ILE A 517 -20.39 3.31 22.94
N THR A 518 -21.72 3.22 23.09
CA THR A 518 -22.47 1.95 23.09
C THR A 518 -22.37 1.18 21.77
N LYS A 519 -21.98 1.84 20.68
CA LYS A 519 -21.78 1.21 19.37
C LYS A 519 -20.42 0.52 19.23
N TRP A 520 -19.45 0.87 20.08
CA TRP A 520 -18.06 0.44 19.95
C TRP A 520 -17.71 -0.71 20.90
N LYS A 521 -18.09 -1.92 20.50
CA LYS A 521 -17.92 -3.14 21.32
C LYS A 521 -16.47 -3.45 21.70
N SER A 522 -15.50 -2.89 20.98
CA SER A 522 -14.07 -3.08 21.23
C SER A 522 -13.46 -2.02 22.16
N LEU A 523 -14.25 -1.02 22.59
CA LEU A 523 -13.79 0.10 23.40
C LEU A 523 -13.37 -0.36 24.79
N ARG A 524 -12.15 0.01 25.20
CA ARG A 524 -11.57 -0.35 26.51
C ARG A 524 -11.36 0.84 27.41
N THR A 525 -10.90 1.96 26.85
CA THR A 525 -10.54 3.16 27.63
C THR A 525 -11.20 4.40 27.05
N VAL A 526 -11.84 5.18 27.91
CA VAL A 526 -12.41 6.49 27.59
C VAL A 526 -11.85 7.53 28.56
N LEU A 527 -11.21 8.57 28.02
CA LEU A 527 -10.84 9.77 28.76
C LEU A 527 -11.81 10.88 28.38
N ALA A 528 -12.58 11.40 29.33
CA ALA A 528 -13.56 12.47 29.10
C ALA A 528 -13.51 13.50 30.24
N ASN A 529 -12.31 13.76 30.76
CA ASN A 529 -12.10 14.72 31.84
C ASN A 529 -12.37 16.15 31.36
N ASN A 530 -12.88 17.03 32.23
CA ASN A 530 -13.15 18.43 31.93
C ASN A 530 -14.13 18.59 30.75
N THR A 531 -15.23 17.84 30.80
CA THR A 531 -16.32 17.89 29.82
C THR A 531 -17.65 18.21 30.52
N PRO A 532 -18.66 18.75 29.80
CA PRO A 532 -19.98 19.04 30.37
C PRO A 532 -20.86 17.80 30.62
N ILE A 533 -20.29 16.59 30.61
CA ILE A 533 -21.02 15.33 30.87
C ILE A 533 -21.65 15.38 32.28
N GLN A 534 -22.94 15.05 32.34
CA GLN A 534 -23.69 14.98 33.61
C GLN A 534 -24.21 13.58 33.92
N ASP A 535 -24.35 12.72 32.90
CA ASP A 535 -24.92 11.39 33.06
C ASP A 535 -24.19 10.36 32.20
N LEU A 536 -24.39 9.07 32.51
CA LEU A 536 -23.94 7.94 31.72
C LEU A 536 -25.15 7.18 31.16
N PRO A 537 -25.06 6.60 29.95
CA PRO A 537 -26.23 5.95 29.33
C PRO A 537 -26.82 4.85 30.24
N LEU A 538 -28.06 5.01 30.72
CA LEU A 538 -28.65 4.14 31.75
C LEU A 538 -28.82 2.66 31.36
N THR A 539 -28.70 2.30 30.07
CA THR A 539 -28.79 0.92 29.55
C THR A 539 -27.46 0.16 29.50
N PHE A 540 -26.39 0.72 30.08
CA PHE A 540 -25.01 0.25 29.90
C PHE A 540 -24.70 -1.10 30.56
N GLU A 541 -24.75 -2.18 29.79
CA GLU A 541 -23.85 -3.33 29.95
C GLU A 541 -22.84 -3.29 28.80
N HIS A 542 -21.62 -2.83 29.08
CA HIS A 542 -20.54 -2.80 28.11
C HIS A 542 -19.45 -3.78 28.54
N PRO A 543 -19.35 -4.97 27.90
CA PRO A 543 -18.54 -6.07 28.42
C PRO A 543 -17.03 -5.80 28.39
N SER A 544 -16.58 -4.75 27.70
CA SER A 544 -15.16 -4.50 27.38
C SER A 544 -14.59 -3.18 27.91
N ILE A 545 -15.39 -2.27 28.48
CA ILE A 545 -14.82 -1.03 29.04
C ILE A 545 -14.11 -1.37 30.34
N GLU A 546 -12.83 -1.05 30.40
CA GLU A 546 -11.96 -1.29 31.53
C GLU A 546 -11.77 -0.01 32.35
N LYS A 547 -11.68 1.15 31.68
CA LYS A 547 -11.37 2.42 32.34
C LYS A 547 -12.18 3.58 31.75
N LEU A 548 -12.76 4.38 32.63
CA LEU A 548 -13.54 5.57 32.29
C LEU A 548 -13.10 6.73 33.19
N TYR A 549 -12.54 7.79 32.60
CA TYR A 549 -12.05 8.96 33.34
C TYR A 549 -12.96 10.16 33.09
N LEU A 550 -13.50 10.73 34.17
CA LEU A 550 -14.56 11.74 34.20
C LEU A 550 -14.26 12.83 35.25
N ASP A 551 -13.00 13.13 35.50
CA ASP A 551 -12.63 14.22 36.41
C ASP A 551 -13.13 15.56 35.89
N ASN A 552 -13.57 16.44 36.82
CA ASN A 552 -14.12 17.76 36.51
C ASN A 552 -15.31 17.74 35.54
N THR A 553 -16.15 16.70 35.62
CA THR A 553 -17.46 16.62 34.97
C THR A 553 -18.58 16.91 35.96
N GLY A 554 -19.82 16.99 35.48
CA GLY A 554 -21.02 17.13 36.31
C GLY A 554 -21.58 15.82 36.87
N ILE A 555 -20.86 14.70 36.74
CA ILE A 555 -21.38 13.39 37.11
C ILE A 555 -21.54 13.21 38.63
N GLU A 556 -22.66 12.61 39.02
CA GLU A 556 -23.00 12.33 40.42
C GLU A 556 -22.66 10.89 40.85
N ASP A 557 -22.51 10.70 42.16
CA ASP A 557 -22.12 9.41 42.76
C ASP A 557 -23.15 8.31 42.46
N ASN A 558 -24.43 8.67 42.37
CA ASN A 558 -25.50 7.74 42.03
C ASN A 558 -25.35 7.19 40.61
N THR A 559 -25.05 8.04 39.64
CA THR A 559 -24.81 7.64 38.24
C THR A 559 -23.60 6.71 38.15
N VAL A 560 -22.50 7.06 38.82
CA VAL A 560 -21.28 6.22 38.84
C VAL A 560 -21.57 4.86 39.49
N ARG A 561 -22.27 4.85 40.63
CA ARG A 561 -22.67 3.62 41.33
C ARG A 561 -23.53 2.72 40.44
N ASP A 562 -24.53 3.28 39.76
CA ASP A 562 -25.41 2.53 38.86
C ASP A 562 -24.64 1.96 37.66
N PHE A 563 -23.68 2.70 37.11
CA PHE A 563 -22.79 2.24 36.05
C PHE A 563 -21.92 1.05 36.49
N ILE A 564 -21.20 1.19 37.61
CA ILE A 564 -20.26 0.15 38.08
C ILE A 564 -21.01 -1.11 38.50
N ASN A 565 -22.22 -0.98 39.07
CA ASN A 565 -23.05 -2.13 39.41
C ASN A 565 -23.42 -2.99 38.19
N LYS A 566 -23.56 -2.38 37.01
CA LYS A 566 -23.76 -3.09 35.73
C LYS A 566 -22.45 -3.53 35.09
N ASN A 567 -21.34 -2.84 35.38
CA ASN A 567 -20.03 -3.05 34.77
C ASN A 567 -18.95 -3.24 35.85
N PRO A 568 -18.99 -4.34 36.62
CA PRO A 568 -18.16 -4.50 37.83
C PRO A 568 -16.65 -4.66 37.56
N ARG A 569 -16.25 -4.82 36.29
CA ARG A 569 -14.85 -4.88 35.86
C ARG A 569 -14.28 -3.52 35.43
N SER A 570 -15.13 -2.52 35.28
CA SER A 570 -14.73 -1.17 34.89
C SER A 570 -14.28 -0.37 36.11
N LEU A 571 -13.27 0.46 35.94
CA LEU A 571 -12.83 1.46 36.90
C LEU A 571 -13.31 2.85 36.46
N VAL A 572 -13.99 3.59 37.34
CA VAL A 572 -14.45 4.95 37.04
C VAL A 572 -13.66 5.96 37.87
N VAL A 573 -12.85 6.79 37.20
CA VAL A 573 -12.03 7.80 37.86
C VAL A 573 -12.73 9.15 37.76
N TYR A 574 -13.19 9.70 38.89
CA TYR A 574 -13.93 10.95 38.95
C TYR A 574 -13.78 11.63 40.33
N LYS A 575 -13.90 12.96 40.39
CA LYS A 575 -13.69 13.73 41.64
C LYS A 575 -12.33 13.43 42.31
N SER A 576 -11.31 13.11 41.53
CA SER A 576 -9.98 12.70 41.98
C SER A 576 -9.33 13.69 42.95
N THR A 577 -9.54 14.99 42.76
CA THR A 577 -9.01 16.03 43.67
C THR A 577 -9.57 15.88 45.08
N LYS A 578 -10.88 15.64 45.22
CA LYS A 578 -11.53 15.41 46.51
C LYS A 578 -11.04 14.11 47.15
N LEU A 579 -10.89 13.05 46.35
CA LEU A 579 -10.42 11.76 46.84
C LEU A 579 -8.95 11.82 47.31
N ARG A 580 -8.08 12.57 46.63
CA ARG A 580 -6.70 12.81 47.08
C ARG A 580 -6.64 13.60 48.38
N GLN A 581 -7.49 14.62 48.53
CA GLN A 581 -7.59 15.40 49.77
C GLN A 581 -8.06 14.52 50.93
N TRP A 582 -9.09 13.70 50.69
CA TRP A 582 -9.54 12.68 51.64
C TRP A 582 -8.39 11.76 52.06
N TRP A 583 -7.70 11.12 51.12
CA TRP A 583 -6.56 10.25 51.42
C TRP A 583 -5.45 10.96 52.20
N GLY A 584 -5.15 12.22 51.84
CA GLY A 584 -4.18 13.06 52.54
C GLY A 584 -4.55 13.28 54.01
N SER A 585 -5.83 13.50 54.31
CA SER A 585 -6.36 13.73 55.65
C SER A 585 -6.43 12.50 56.56
N LEU A 586 -6.30 11.28 56.00
CA LEU A 586 -6.38 10.05 56.79
C LEU A 586 -5.21 9.91 57.77
N SER A 587 -5.51 9.37 58.96
CA SER A 587 -4.50 8.93 59.93
C SER A 587 -3.63 7.80 59.36
N ASN A 588 -2.46 7.59 59.97
CA ASN A 588 -1.58 6.49 59.56
C ASN A 588 -2.25 5.11 59.79
N ASP A 589 -3.09 4.99 60.82
CA ASP A 589 -3.83 3.76 61.11
C ASP A 589 -4.85 3.45 60.00
N TRP A 590 -5.60 4.46 59.54
CA TRP A 590 -6.52 4.31 58.42
C TRP A 590 -5.81 4.00 57.10
N LYS A 591 -4.69 4.68 56.81
CA LYS A 591 -3.86 4.36 55.64
C LYS A 591 -3.34 2.92 55.69
N SER A 592 -2.94 2.43 56.87
CA SER A 592 -2.50 1.05 57.06
C SER A 592 -3.63 0.06 56.75
N ILE A 593 -4.85 0.30 57.26
CA ILE A 593 -6.02 -0.54 56.96
C ILE A 593 -6.27 -0.60 55.46
N PHE A 594 -6.34 0.54 54.79
CA PHE A 594 -6.67 0.59 53.36
C PHE A 594 -5.56 0.04 52.46
N ASN A 595 -4.29 0.21 52.82
CA ASN A 595 -3.18 -0.41 52.10
C ASN A 595 -3.22 -1.95 52.18
N ILE A 596 -3.63 -2.51 53.33
CA ILE A 596 -3.85 -3.95 53.45
C ILE A 596 -5.00 -4.39 52.53
N GLN A 597 -6.10 -3.64 52.51
CA GLN A 597 -7.26 -3.93 51.66
C GLN A 597 -6.91 -3.89 50.16
N LEU A 598 -6.03 -2.98 49.75
CA LEU A 598 -5.56 -2.87 48.37
C LEU A 598 -4.54 -3.95 47.97
N GLY A 599 -3.93 -4.64 48.94
CA GLY A 599 -2.88 -5.63 48.69
C GLY A 599 -1.54 -5.04 48.22
N VAL A 600 -1.38 -3.72 48.22
CA VAL A 600 -0.17 -2.98 47.81
C VAL A 600 -0.13 -1.62 48.49
N ASN A 601 1.08 -1.10 48.77
CA ASN A 601 1.28 0.24 49.34
C ASN A 601 1.31 1.31 48.24
N GLU A 602 0.19 1.55 47.55
CA GLU A 602 0.12 2.53 46.45
C GLU A 602 -1.01 3.54 46.61
N GLY A 603 -0.65 4.81 46.82
CA GLY A 603 -1.57 5.96 46.81
C GLY A 603 -1.91 6.47 45.40
N SER A 604 -1.93 5.60 44.39
CA SER A 604 -2.28 5.98 43.02
C SER A 604 -3.77 6.30 42.92
N ILE A 605 -4.15 7.21 42.03
CA ILE A 605 -5.55 7.64 41.95
C ILE A 605 -6.49 6.50 41.55
N GLU A 606 -6.03 5.59 40.70
CA GLU A 606 -6.77 4.39 40.33
C GLU A 606 -6.93 3.43 41.50
N ALA A 607 -5.90 3.26 42.33
CA ALA A 607 -5.99 2.42 43.53
C ALA A 607 -7.00 3.02 44.53
N LEU A 608 -6.98 4.34 44.72
CA LEU A 608 -7.95 5.01 45.59
C LEU A 608 -9.40 4.83 45.09
N HIS A 609 -9.64 4.91 43.78
CA HIS A 609 -10.98 4.65 43.23
C HIS A 609 -11.38 3.19 43.41
N ARG A 610 -10.50 2.24 43.11
CA ARG A 610 -10.76 0.81 43.36
C ARG A 610 -11.12 0.52 44.82
N LEU A 611 -10.47 1.20 45.75
CA LEU A 611 -10.76 1.08 47.18
C LEU A 611 -12.21 1.52 47.49
N VAL A 612 -12.59 2.74 47.10
CA VAL A 612 -13.89 3.33 47.47
C VAL A 612 -15.06 2.80 46.64
N GLU A 613 -14.79 2.20 45.48
CA GLU A 613 -15.75 1.43 44.68
C GLU A 613 -15.96 -0.01 45.19
N GLY A 614 -15.18 -0.42 46.19
CA GLY A 614 -15.27 -1.75 46.82
C GLY A 614 -16.58 -1.97 47.56
N GLU A 615 -17.07 -3.21 47.53
CA GLU A 615 -18.32 -3.57 48.22
C GLU A 615 -18.11 -3.98 49.68
N GLU A 616 -16.87 -4.23 50.09
CA GLU A 616 -16.56 -4.84 51.38
C GLU A 616 -15.35 -4.17 52.04
N LEU A 617 -15.45 -3.91 53.34
CA LEU A 617 -14.37 -3.39 54.17
C LEU A 617 -14.23 -4.23 55.44
N HIS A 618 -13.03 -4.77 55.66
CA HIS A 618 -12.73 -5.62 56.81
C HIS A 618 -11.47 -5.12 57.51
N PHE A 619 -11.52 -4.92 58.83
CA PHE A 619 -10.34 -4.57 59.63
C PHE A 619 -10.51 -5.02 61.09
N GLN A 620 -9.41 -5.37 61.75
CA GLN A 620 -9.45 -5.80 63.14
C GLN A 620 -8.20 -5.34 63.88
N ASP A 621 -8.27 -5.34 65.21
CA ASP A 621 -7.14 -5.04 66.10
C ASP A 621 -6.46 -3.71 65.74
N SER A 622 -7.28 -2.68 65.45
CA SER A 622 -6.83 -1.36 65.00
C SER A 622 -7.25 -0.27 65.99
N PRO A 623 -6.38 0.73 66.27
CA PRO A 623 -6.66 1.78 67.24
C PRO A 623 -7.64 2.85 66.76
N VAL A 624 -8.26 2.69 65.57
CA VAL A 624 -9.24 3.63 65.01
C VAL A 624 -10.49 3.76 65.89
N ASP A 625 -11.03 4.98 65.96
CA ASP A 625 -12.08 5.39 66.88
C ASP A 625 -13.32 6.04 66.21
N ASP A 626 -13.27 6.33 64.91
CA ASP A 626 -14.39 6.89 64.14
C ASP A 626 -14.57 6.22 62.77
N LEU A 627 -15.73 6.42 62.12
CA LEU A 627 -16.04 5.89 60.78
C LEU A 627 -16.23 7.00 59.72
N LEU A 628 -15.83 8.24 59.98
CA LEU A 628 -16.01 9.38 59.06
C LEU A 628 -15.28 9.17 57.72
N VAL A 629 -14.24 8.34 57.74
CA VAL A 629 -13.45 7.99 56.56
C VAL A 629 -14.25 7.27 55.47
N LEU A 630 -15.44 6.73 55.80
CA LEU A 630 -16.27 5.96 54.87
C LEU A 630 -17.05 6.82 53.88
N GLY A 631 -17.07 8.15 54.04
CA GLY A 631 -17.84 9.06 53.19
C GLY A 631 -17.69 8.82 51.68
N PRO A 632 -16.46 8.61 51.14
CA PRO A 632 -16.27 8.35 49.71
C PRO A 632 -16.73 6.98 49.20
N PHE A 633 -17.08 6.02 50.09
CA PHE A 633 -17.44 4.66 49.69
C PHE A 633 -18.89 4.60 49.17
N ILE A 634 -19.05 4.63 47.85
CA ILE A 634 -20.37 4.68 47.20
C ILE A 634 -21.03 3.30 47.00
N ARG A 635 -20.30 2.20 47.19
CA ARG A 635 -20.76 0.82 46.92
C ARG A 635 -20.67 -0.12 48.12
N LEU A 636 -20.32 0.37 49.30
CA LEU A 636 -20.14 -0.45 50.48
C LEU A 636 -21.43 -1.21 50.84
N LYS A 637 -21.36 -2.54 50.82
CA LYS A 637 -22.44 -3.45 51.19
C LYS A 637 -22.14 -4.21 52.48
N ARG A 638 -20.88 -4.45 52.79
CA ARG A 638 -20.48 -5.15 54.01
C ARG A 638 -19.36 -4.44 54.71
N ILE A 639 -19.52 -4.22 56.00
CA ILE A 639 -18.45 -3.71 56.84
C ILE A 639 -18.30 -4.61 58.06
N GLN A 640 -17.05 -5.00 58.31
CA GLN A 640 -16.69 -5.80 59.46
C GLN A 640 -15.51 -5.19 60.17
N PHE A 641 -15.69 -4.95 61.46
CA PHE A 641 -14.61 -4.60 62.34
C PHE A 641 -14.70 -5.26 63.71
N SER A 642 -13.53 -5.51 64.28
CA SER A 642 -13.38 -6.16 65.59
C SER A 642 -12.24 -5.56 66.38
N SER A 643 -12.37 -5.52 67.71
CA SER A 643 -11.32 -5.03 68.61
C SER A 643 -10.86 -3.59 68.27
N THR A 644 -11.82 -2.67 68.07
CA THR A 644 -11.53 -1.26 67.73
C THR A 644 -11.92 -0.32 68.87
N ARG A 645 -11.61 0.98 68.74
CA ARG A 645 -12.09 2.03 69.65
C ARG A 645 -13.36 2.72 69.16
N ILE A 646 -13.94 2.25 68.06
CA ILE A 646 -15.14 2.83 67.45
C ILE A 646 -16.32 2.68 68.41
N SER A 647 -16.86 3.82 68.85
CA SER A 647 -18.06 3.88 69.67
C SER A 647 -19.29 4.42 68.94
N ASP A 648 -19.07 5.22 67.88
CA ASP A 648 -20.13 5.89 67.12
C ASP A 648 -20.27 5.28 65.71
N LEU A 649 -21.47 4.81 65.40
CA LEU A 649 -21.83 4.25 64.10
C LEU A 649 -22.55 5.27 63.20
N SER A 650 -22.84 6.48 63.68
CA SER A 650 -23.56 7.51 62.92
C SER A 650 -23.01 7.79 61.51
N PRO A 651 -21.69 7.70 61.23
CA PRO A 651 -21.18 7.90 59.86
C PRO A 651 -21.66 6.87 58.82
N LEU A 652 -22.33 5.80 59.25
CA LEU A 652 -22.93 4.81 58.34
C LEU A 652 -24.30 5.24 57.78
N SER A 653 -24.89 6.35 58.26
CA SER A 653 -26.26 6.76 57.86
C SER A 653 -26.43 6.97 56.34
N ASP A 654 -25.35 7.34 55.64
CA ASP A 654 -25.36 7.58 54.20
C ASP A 654 -25.16 6.30 53.38
N HIS A 655 -24.78 5.18 54.01
CA HIS A 655 -24.54 3.88 53.37
C HIS A 655 -25.81 3.02 53.30
N ARG A 656 -26.89 3.57 52.75
CA ARG A 656 -28.24 2.94 52.67
C ARG A 656 -28.30 1.59 51.93
N TYR A 657 -27.21 1.18 51.30
CA TYR A 657 -27.04 -0.08 50.59
C TYR A 657 -26.34 -1.17 51.41
N LEU A 658 -25.99 -0.88 52.67
CA LEU A 658 -25.35 -1.83 53.57
C LEU A 658 -26.28 -3.03 53.84
N ILE A 659 -25.76 -4.23 53.65
CA ILE A 659 -26.43 -5.52 53.82
C ILE A 659 -25.93 -6.22 55.08
N SER A 660 -24.64 -6.08 55.40
CA SER A 660 -24.03 -6.72 56.58
C SER A 660 -23.19 -5.74 57.38
N LEU A 661 -23.43 -5.70 58.69
CA LEU A 661 -22.70 -4.90 59.66
C LEU A 661 -22.21 -5.80 60.80
N HIS A 662 -20.91 -6.05 60.84
CA HIS A 662 -20.25 -6.79 61.91
C HIS A 662 -19.38 -5.84 62.71
N ALA A 663 -19.84 -5.42 63.87
CA ALA A 663 -19.21 -4.43 64.73
C ALA A 663 -18.96 -5.05 66.10
N THR A 664 -17.96 -5.93 66.18
CA THR A 664 -17.74 -6.81 67.33
C THR A 664 -16.63 -6.30 68.25
N LYS A 665 -16.63 -6.70 69.53
CA LYS A 665 -15.55 -6.37 70.49
C LYS A 665 -15.12 -4.89 70.47
N SER A 666 -16.08 -3.99 70.26
CA SER A 666 -15.85 -2.54 70.13
C SER A 666 -16.81 -1.80 71.08
N PRO A 667 -16.44 -0.63 71.61
CA PRO A 667 -17.20 0.09 72.64
C PRO A 667 -18.42 0.84 72.07
N ILE A 668 -19.22 0.18 71.23
CA ILE A 668 -20.38 0.75 70.54
C ILE A 668 -21.46 1.06 71.56
N ASN A 669 -21.91 2.31 71.60
CA ASN A 669 -22.84 2.78 72.62
C ASN A 669 -24.29 2.94 72.12
N SER A 670 -24.51 2.95 70.80
CA SER A 670 -25.81 3.19 70.20
C SER A 670 -25.96 2.50 68.84
N LEU A 671 -27.19 2.05 68.56
CA LEU A 671 -27.59 1.45 67.29
C LEU A 671 -28.61 2.32 66.52
N GLU A 672 -28.82 3.58 66.92
CA GLU A 672 -29.83 4.45 66.30
C GLU A 672 -29.67 4.61 64.78
N VAL A 673 -28.42 4.56 64.27
CA VAL A 673 -28.13 4.65 62.82
C VAL A 673 -28.76 3.54 61.98
N LEU A 674 -29.13 2.40 62.59
CA LEU A 674 -29.69 1.27 61.86
C LEU A 674 -31.04 1.62 61.19
N LYS A 675 -31.74 2.66 61.67
CA LYS A 675 -32.98 3.19 61.04
C LYS A 675 -32.72 3.70 59.62
N ASP A 676 -31.51 4.18 59.34
CA ASP A 676 -31.11 4.71 58.04
C ASP A 676 -30.53 3.61 57.11
N LEU A 677 -30.51 2.34 57.56
CA LEU A 677 -29.97 1.20 56.83
C LEU A 677 -31.07 0.19 56.44
N PRO A 678 -31.97 0.55 55.51
CA PRO A 678 -33.18 -0.22 55.22
C PRO A 678 -32.93 -1.58 54.55
N ARG A 679 -31.70 -1.86 54.10
CA ARG A 679 -31.29 -3.09 53.42
C ARG A 679 -30.50 -4.05 54.29
N LEU A 680 -30.32 -3.75 55.58
CA LEU A 680 -29.50 -4.56 56.46
C LEU A 680 -30.15 -5.94 56.71
N GLU A 681 -29.44 -7.00 56.35
CA GLU A 681 -29.86 -8.39 56.51
C GLU A 681 -29.07 -9.10 57.63
N GLU A 682 -27.84 -8.67 57.90
CA GLU A 682 -26.96 -9.30 58.89
C GLU A 682 -26.40 -8.24 59.85
N LEU A 683 -26.60 -8.48 61.15
CA LEU A 683 -26.06 -7.63 62.22
C LEU A 683 -25.32 -8.50 63.23
N ASN A 684 -24.04 -8.21 63.46
CA ASN A 684 -23.25 -8.80 64.53
C ASN A 684 -22.68 -7.71 65.42
N ILE A 685 -23.18 -7.64 66.65
CA ILE A 685 -22.77 -6.70 67.70
C ILE A 685 -22.19 -7.45 68.90
N SER A 686 -21.66 -8.65 68.67
CA SER A 686 -21.18 -9.51 69.76
C SER A 686 -20.04 -8.86 70.55
N ASN A 687 -20.08 -9.09 71.87
CA ASN A 687 -19.11 -8.56 72.84
C ASN A 687 -19.00 -7.03 72.81
N THR A 688 -20.13 -6.34 72.72
CA THR A 688 -20.25 -4.87 72.79
C THR A 688 -21.05 -4.46 74.04
N PRO A 689 -20.98 -3.19 74.48
CA PRO A 689 -21.72 -2.74 75.66
C PRO A 689 -23.21 -2.44 75.39
N ILE A 690 -23.75 -2.77 74.21
CA ILE A 690 -25.15 -2.55 73.85
C ILE A 690 -26.09 -3.33 74.78
N ASP A 691 -26.97 -2.62 75.50
CA ASP A 691 -27.98 -3.19 76.39
C ASP A 691 -29.43 -3.02 75.90
N ASP A 692 -29.61 -2.30 74.80
CA ASP A 692 -30.89 -2.01 74.15
C ASP A 692 -30.81 -2.23 72.64
N ILE A 693 -31.85 -2.88 72.09
CA ILE A 693 -31.98 -3.20 70.66
C ILE A 693 -33.34 -2.75 70.10
N ASP A 694 -34.07 -1.86 70.78
CA ASP A 694 -35.42 -1.41 70.38
C ASP A 694 -35.47 -0.84 68.95
N VAL A 695 -34.37 -0.29 68.45
CA VAL A 695 -34.23 0.14 67.05
C VAL A 695 -34.49 -0.96 66.01
N LEU A 696 -34.34 -2.23 66.38
CA LEU A 696 -34.51 -3.36 65.47
C LEU A 696 -35.99 -3.68 65.16
N GLN A 697 -36.95 -3.11 65.91
CA GLN A 697 -38.38 -3.48 65.86
C GLN A 697 -39.00 -3.44 64.45
N ASP A 698 -38.54 -2.52 63.59
CA ASP A 698 -39.08 -2.36 62.24
C ASP A 698 -38.15 -2.91 61.14
N MET A 699 -37.06 -3.60 61.49
CA MET A 699 -36.06 -4.10 60.55
C MET A 699 -36.46 -5.42 59.87
N GLN A 700 -37.52 -5.39 59.06
CA GLN A 700 -38.12 -6.57 58.42
C GLN A 700 -37.18 -7.33 57.46
N GLN A 701 -36.09 -6.71 57.01
CA GLN A 701 -35.07 -7.37 56.17
C GLN A 701 -34.04 -8.16 56.98
N LEU A 702 -33.98 -7.98 58.30
CA LEU A 702 -32.97 -8.60 59.15
C LEU A 702 -33.17 -10.13 59.20
N ARG A 703 -32.16 -10.87 58.75
CA ARG A 703 -32.13 -12.34 58.68
C ARG A 703 -31.24 -12.96 59.75
N LYS A 704 -30.15 -12.29 60.12
CA LYS A 704 -29.20 -12.78 61.11
C LYS A 704 -28.89 -11.72 62.14
N LEU A 705 -29.03 -12.08 63.40
CA LEU A 705 -28.62 -11.27 64.54
C LEU A 705 -27.69 -12.06 65.46
N ASP A 706 -26.51 -11.52 65.70
CA ASP A 706 -25.60 -11.97 66.76
C ASP A 706 -25.40 -10.84 67.76
N CYS A 707 -26.03 -10.99 68.92
CA CYS A 707 -25.88 -10.10 70.07
C CYS A 707 -25.24 -10.82 71.26
N SER A 708 -24.45 -11.87 71.00
CA SER A 708 -23.80 -12.65 72.05
C SER A 708 -22.81 -11.84 72.87
N GLY A 709 -22.68 -12.14 74.16
CA GLY A 709 -21.74 -11.45 75.06
C GLY A 709 -22.09 -9.99 75.36
N THR A 710 -23.32 -9.55 75.06
CA THR A 710 -23.84 -8.21 75.40
C THR A 710 -24.61 -8.23 76.74
N PRO A 711 -24.75 -7.08 77.44
CA PRO A 711 -25.55 -6.97 78.67
C PRO A 711 -27.09 -7.06 78.48
N LEU A 712 -27.56 -7.40 77.27
CA LEU A 712 -28.96 -7.40 76.87
C LEU A 712 -29.84 -8.26 77.80
N LYS A 713 -31.01 -7.73 78.20
CA LYS A 713 -31.95 -8.39 79.14
C LYS A 713 -33.25 -8.87 78.50
N ARG A 714 -33.62 -8.33 77.34
CA ARG A 714 -34.93 -8.53 76.68
C ARG A 714 -34.74 -8.61 75.16
N LEU A 715 -35.68 -9.27 74.50
CA LEU A 715 -35.71 -9.45 73.04
C LEU A 715 -36.97 -8.86 72.40
N ASN A 716 -37.66 -7.96 73.10
CA ASN A 716 -38.96 -7.42 72.68
C ASN A 716 -38.91 -6.78 71.28
N ALA A 717 -37.81 -6.11 70.95
CA ALA A 717 -37.56 -5.52 69.64
C ALA A 717 -37.52 -6.54 68.48
N LEU A 718 -37.45 -7.85 68.75
CA LEU A 718 -37.45 -8.86 67.70
C LEU A 718 -38.86 -9.35 67.38
N GLU A 719 -39.85 -9.03 68.21
CA GLU A 719 -41.23 -9.46 68.03
C GLU A 719 -41.79 -8.97 66.69
N GLY A 720 -42.24 -9.89 65.85
CA GLY A 720 -42.78 -9.56 64.52
C GLY A 720 -41.75 -9.49 63.39
N LEU A 721 -40.46 -9.72 63.65
CA LEU A 721 -39.43 -9.85 62.60
C LEU A 721 -39.50 -11.22 61.92
N SER A 722 -40.54 -11.42 61.10
CA SER A 722 -40.84 -12.71 60.44
C SER A 722 -39.72 -13.24 59.53
N GLY A 723 -38.82 -12.37 59.05
CA GLY A 723 -37.67 -12.73 58.21
C GLY A 723 -36.43 -13.20 58.97
N LEU A 724 -36.40 -13.09 60.31
CA LEU A 724 -35.23 -13.45 61.12
C LEU A 724 -35.07 -14.97 61.18
N MET A 725 -33.91 -15.46 60.73
CA MET A 725 -33.60 -16.90 60.61
C MET A 725 -32.52 -17.37 61.58
N TYR A 726 -31.60 -16.49 61.97
CA TYR A 726 -30.49 -16.81 62.88
C TYR A 726 -30.46 -15.82 64.03
N LEU A 727 -30.45 -16.34 65.26
CA LEU A 727 -30.27 -15.56 66.47
C LEU A 727 -29.20 -16.18 67.38
N ASP A 728 -28.16 -15.41 67.69
CA ASP A 728 -27.23 -15.72 68.76
C ASP A 728 -27.37 -14.68 69.88
N CYS A 729 -27.93 -15.09 71.01
CA CYS A 729 -28.04 -14.30 72.24
C CYS A 729 -27.30 -14.99 73.40
N SER A 730 -26.31 -15.84 73.09
CA SER A 730 -25.51 -16.52 74.11
C SER A 730 -24.71 -15.55 74.97
N ASN A 731 -24.41 -15.92 76.22
CA ASN A 731 -23.66 -15.07 77.16
C ASN A 731 -24.32 -13.70 77.44
N THR A 732 -25.65 -13.62 77.43
CA THR A 732 -26.43 -12.40 77.73
C THR A 732 -27.22 -12.53 79.03
N LEU A 733 -27.93 -11.47 79.43
CA LEU A 733 -28.83 -11.45 80.60
C LEU A 733 -30.30 -11.71 80.25
N VAL A 734 -30.57 -12.19 79.03
CA VAL A 734 -31.91 -12.50 78.53
C VAL A 734 -32.58 -13.58 79.40
N ARG A 735 -33.85 -13.37 79.74
CA ARG A 735 -34.64 -14.28 80.60
C ARG A 735 -35.78 -14.98 79.89
N ASN A 736 -36.24 -14.45 78.75
CA ASN A 736 -37.46 -14.90 78.09
C ASN A 736 -37.29 -14.95 76.57
N LEU A 737 -37.84 -15.99 75.94
CA LEU A 737 -37.88 -16.19 74.50
C LEU A 737 -39.25 -15.91 73.88
N ASN A 738 -40.28 -15.57 74.66
CA ASN A 738 -41.61 -15.25 74.12
C ASN A 738 -41.60 -14.26 72.94
N PRO A 739 -40.79 -13.17 72.94
CA PRO A 739 -40.75 -12.25 71.81
C PRO A 739 -40.34 -12.88 70.48
N VAL A 740 -39.59 -13.99 70.51
CA VAL A 740 -39.13 -14.70 69.32
C VAL A 740 -39.83 -16.05 69.12
N ALA A 741 -40.80 -16.40 69.98
CA ALA A 741 -41.45 -17.71 69.97
C ALA A 741 -42.31 -17.97 68.72
N THR A 742 -42.81 -16.90 68.08
CA THR A 742 -43.63 -16.94 66.87
C THR A 742 -42.82 -16.76 65.58
N ILE A 743 -41.51 -16.54 65.69
CA ILE A 743 -40.60 -16.33 64.56
C ILE A 743 -40.03 -17.67 64.11
N SER A 744 -40.02 -17.92 62.81
CA SER A 744 -39.47 -19.15 62.21
C SER A 744 -37.94 -19.15 62.15
N LEU A 745 -37.30 -19.15 63.32
CA LEU A 745 -35.84 -19.26 63.44
C LEU A 745 -35.35 -20.63 62.97
N THR A 746 -34.30 -20.64 62.16
CA THR A 746 -33.56 -21.86 61.78
C THR A 746 -32.51 -22.23 62.83
N VAL A 747 -31.86 -21.25 63.46
CA VAL A 747 -30.82 -21.45 64.47
C VAL A 747 -31.03 -20.47 65.61
N LEU A 748 -31.03 -20.99 66.84
CA LEU A 748 -31.04 -20.22 68.08
C LEU A 748 -29.90 -20.67 69.00
N LYS A 749 -28.94 -19.78 69.25
CA LYS A 749 -27.88 -19.97 70.26
C LYS A 749 -28.19 -19.14 71.49
N CYS A 750 -28.35 -19.78 72.64
CA CYS A 750 -28.78 -19.11 73.88
C CYS A 750 -28.17 -19.72 75.16
N TYR A 751 -27.01 -20.38 75.05
CA TYR A 751 -26.25 -20.89 76.19
C TYR A 751 -25.69 -19.75 77.07
N ASN A 752 -25.47 -20.03 78.35
CA ASN A 752 -25.03 -19.04 79.34
C ASN A 752 -25.92 -17.77 79.40
N THR A 753 -27.25 -17.94 79.30
CA THR A 753 -28.25 -16.88 79.50
C THR A 753 -28.96 -17.02 80.86
N LYS A 754 -29.98 -16.19 81.13
CA LYS A 754 -30.87 -16.34 82.30
C LYS A 754 -32.21 -16.99 81.94
N ILE A 755 -32.29 -17.68 80.81
CA ILE A 755 -33.46 -18.44 80.36
C ILE A 755 -33.48 -19.79 81.11
N SER A 756 -34.63 -20.18 81.65
CA SER A 756 -34.76 -21.48 82.32
C SER A 756 -34.89 -22.63 81.33
N GLU A 757 -34.38 -23.83 81.69
CA GLU A 757 -34.53 -25.06 80.89
C GLU A 757 -35.98 -25.31 80.46
N ARG A 758 -36.94 -25.04 81.35
CA ARG A 758 -38.36 -25.14 81.05
C ARG A 758 -38.77 -24.28 79.85
N ARG A 759 -38.35 -23.01 79.81
CA ARG A 759 -38.68 -22.08 78.70
C ARG A 759 -38.00 -22.49 77.40
N ILE A 760 -36.80 -23.06 77.47
CA ILE A 760 -36.13 -23.66 76.30
C ILE A 760 -36.92 -24.87 75.78
N GLY A 761 -37.41 -25.73 76.67
CA GLY A 761 -38.28 -26.85 76.32
C GLY A 761 -39.59 -26.39 75.67
N GLU A 762 -40.24 -25.38 76.24
CA GLU A 762 -41.45 -24.75 75.68
C GLU A 762 -41.19 -24.16 74.27
N PHE A 763 -40.06 -23.48 74.08
CA PHE A 763 -39.66 -22.93 72.78
C PHE A 763 -39.40 -24.05 71.74
N LYS A 764 -38.64 -25.09 72.11
CA LYS A 764 -38.35 -26.26 71.24
C LYS A 764 -39.62 -26.99 70.79
N LEU A 765 -40.59 -27.14 71.71
CA LEU A 765 -41.89 -27.76 71.38
C LEU A 765 -42.70 -26.90 70.39
N GLY A 766 -42.63 -25.57 70.52
CA GLY A 766 -43.28 -24.64 69.59
C GLY A 766 -42.57 -24.47 68.25
N ASN A 767 -41.27 -24.77 68.18
CA ASN A 767 -40.40 -24.55 67.01
C ASN A 767 -39.51 -25.78 66.73
N PRO A 768 -40.09 -26.92 66.27
CA PRO A 768 -39.37 -28.19 66.13
C PRO A 768 -38.28 -28.18 65.04
N GLU A 769 -38.40 -27.30 64.04
CA GLU A 769 -37.44 -27.14 62.93
C GLU A 769 -36.26 -26.21 63.29
N CYS A 770 -36.26 -25.62 64.48
CA CYS A 770 -35.21 -24.72 64.94
C CYS A 770 -34.07 -25.49 65.62
N GLU A 771 -32.84 -25.31 65.15
CA GLU A 771 -31.65 -25.82 65.86
C GLU A 771 -31.37 -24.94 67.09
N VAL A 772 -31.74 -25.44 68.27
CA VAL A 772 -31.53 -24.72 69.55
C VAL A 772 -30.30 -25.25 70.28
N ILE A 773 -29.26 -24.41 70.34
CA ILE A 773 -28.01 -24.67 71.07
C ILE A 773 -28.10 -24.00 72.45
N PHE A 774 -28.24 -24.83 73.48
CA PHE A 774 -28.40 -24.43 74.88
C PHE A 774 -27.71 -25.46 75.80
N TYR A 775 -26.85 -24.98 76.70
CA TYR A 775 -26.19 -25.75 77.75
C TYR A 775 -25.78 -24.85 78.91
#